data_AF-A0A537N7T0-F1
#
_entry.id   AF-A0A537N7T0-F1
#
_cell.length_a   1.000
_cell.length_b   1.000
_cell.length_c   1.000
_cell.angle_alpha   90.00
_cell.angle_beta   90.00
_cell.angle_gamma   90.00
#
_symmetry.space_group_name_H-M   'P 1'
#
loop_
_entity.id
_entity.type
_entity.pdbx_description
1 polymer ?
#
loop_
_entity_poly.entity_id
_entity_poly.type
_entity_poly.pdbx_seq_one_letter_code
_entity_poly.pdbx_strand_id
1 'polypeptide(L)'
;MQRNLFSYIWRYSRPEQLVILMLVVFAQVFYFLSLSVPKSIVNNGITGLAFKDHPTIPFLVWELDLSAIFPGRVIRILDGFRVDQLTYLVIMSFVFLAAVVVNGQFKKSINTQKGRMGERMLRRLRYELYDRILRFPPAHFRKVKQAELATMIKDEVEPLGGFIGDAFVAPMFLGGQALTALIFIMMQNFMLSVIVLVLLGVQMLIIPRLRRPVLVLGRQRQLSARLLAGRIAETADGHNEIHIHGAANFERADISERLGHIFKIRFDLYNKKFVAKFWNNLLSQATPFAIYLVGGYFAITGQMDVGAVVGVLLAYKDLPSPIKELIDWDQQRQDVQIKYEQVIDQFQPEGMMPPELQAVPEGPPPPLGHQIVLSGVTVSEDGRVKQLDSITLSLPTDGKIAVIGGAGSGKDVLGQLLARQVLPSNGTIKIDGEDFFRLPEYVMGARAGYVGQETYLFPLSVRDNLLFGLKHRPVAPAKYDDAVRAVREAFWKESERAGNPPFDPTADWIDYELAGATGPGDLLPCIVRTLKQVELDEDIYSLGLRGAIDAEKRPDLAEKILKARHALHGRLQDPAYAALVEPFNAERYNRNLSVAENLLFGTPVGTDYDGDNLAADPYMQTVLRELGLDRELLRMGLSIAETMVELFSGLSPDNPLFEQYSFISA
;
A
#
# COMPACT_ATOMS: atom_id res chain seq x y z
N MET A 1 18.94 3.72 -8.99
CA MET A 1 18.17 4.97 -8.80
C MET A 1 19.11 6.08 -8.39
N GLN A 2 18.67 7.33 -8.48
CA GLN A 2 19.45 8.45 -7.95
C GLN A 2 19.50 8.37 -6.43
N ARG A 3 20.66 8.65 -5.83
CA ARG A 3 20.82 8.67 -4.37
C ARG A 3 20.20 9.91 -3.71
N ASN A 4 20.12 11.02 -4.44
CA ASN A 4 19.53 12.25 -3.94
C ASN A 4 18.02 12.32 -4.30
N LEU A 5 17.17 12.55 -3.29
CA LEU A 5 15.72 12.61 -3.50
C LEU A 5 15.32 13.83 -4.33
N PHE A 6 15.97 14.99 -4.16
CA PHE A 6 15.61 16.21 -4.91
C PHE A 6 15.90 16.06 -6.40
N SER A 7 17.02 15.43 -6.76
CA SER A 7 17.30 15.16 -8.17
C SER A 7 16.27 14.20 -8.76
N TYR A 8 15.82 13.22 -7.96
CA TYR A 8 14.82 12.24 -8.38
C TYR A 8 13.47 12.91 -8.63
N ILE A 9 13.04 13.75 -7.67
CA ILE A 9 11.83 14.56 -7.78
C ILE A 9 11.89 15.43 -9.03
N TRP A 10 12.95 16.20 -9.19
CA TRP A 10 13.06 17.16 -10.29
C TRP A 10 13.05 16.46 -11.65
N ARG A 11 13.79 15.36 -11.81
CA ARG A 11 13.89 14.62 -13.08
C ARG A 11 12.51 14.18 -13.59
N TYR A 12 11.62 13.74 -12.71
CA TYR A 12 10.37 13.11 -13.10
C TYR A 12 9.12 13.98 -12.91
N SER A 13 9.23 15.14 -12.25
CA SER A 13 8.09 16.04 -12.01
C SER A 13 8.27 17.49 -12.49
N ARG A 14 9.43 17.84 -13.08
CA ARG A 14 9.75 19.21 -13.51
C ARG A 14 8.63 19.95 -14.26
N PRO A 15 7.96 19.37 -15.28
CA PRO A 15 6.93 20.10 -16.03
C PRO A 15 5.75 20.54 -15.15
N GLU A 16 5.27 19.64 -14.28
CA GLU A 16 4.15 19.91 -13.38
C GLU A 16 4.57 20.87 -12.27
N GLN A 17 5.78 20.72 -11.74
CA GLN A 17 6.30 21.65 -10.74
C GLN A 17 6.37 23.08 -11.27
N LEU A 18 6.86 23.30 -12.50
CA LEU A 18 6.94 24.64 -13.07
C LEU A 18 5.55 25.30 -13.17
N VAL A 19 4.51 24.54 -13.54
CA VAL A 19 3.13 25.03 -13.56
C VAL A 19 2.65 25.43 -12.16
N ILE A 20 2.91 24.60 -11.15
CA ILE A 20 2.52 24.89 -9.77
C ILE A 20 3.28 26.11 -9.23
N LEU A 21 4.58 26.22 -9.49
CA LEU A 21 5.41 27.34 -9.04
C LEU A 21 4.95 28.67 -9.69
N MET A 22 4.55 28.66 -10.96
CA MET A 22 3.93 29.83 -11.59
C MET A 22 2.63 30.23 -10.87
N LEU A 23 1.75 29.27 -10.56
CA LEU A 23 0.53 29.54 -9.80
C LEU A 23 0.82 30.12 -8.41
N VAL A 24 1.87 29.64 -7.74
CA VAL A 24 2.33 30.18 -6.45
C VAL A 24 2.72 31.65 -6.58
N VAL A 25 3.47 32.02 -7.61
CA VAL A 25 3.86 33.42 -7.85
C VAL A 25 2.64 34.30 -8.10
N PHE A 26 1.70 33.87 -8.94
CA PHE A 26 0.45 34.60 -9.18
C PHE A 26 -0.40 34.76 -7.91
N ALA A 27 -0.44 33.74 -7.05
CA ALA A 27 -1.17 33.80 -5.79
C ALA A 27 -0.64 34.91 -4.85
N GLN A 28 0.66 35.22 -4.89
CA GLN A 28 1.24 36.27 -4.05
C GLN A 28 0.67 37.67 -4.35
N VAL A 29 0.29 37.94 -5.61
CA VAL A 29 -0.32 39.21 -6.00
C VAL A 29 -1.67 39.40 -5.30
N PHE A 30 -2.52 38.36 -5.31
CA PHE A 30 -3.82 38.39 -4.64
C PHE A 30 -3.70 38.37 -3.12
N TYR A 31 -2.68 37.69 -2.59
CA TYR A 31 -2.35 37.74 -1.17
C TYR A 31 -1.97 39.17 -0.75
N PHE A 32 -1.11 39.86 -1.50
CA PHE A 32 -0.78 41.26 -1.24
C PHE A 32 -2.02 42.17 -1.27
N LEU A 33 -2.89 42.00 -2.28
CA LEU A 33 -4.16 42.72 -2.35
C LEU A 33 -5.03 42.50 -1.12
N SER A 34 -5.11 41.25 -0.63
CA SER A 34 -5.89 40.90 0.56
C SER A 34 -5.39 41.59 1.84
N LEU A 35 -4.10 41.97 1.92
CA LEU A 35 -3.53 42.75 3.03
C LEU A 35 -3.79 44.26 2.88
N SER A 36 -3.81 44.77 1.64
CA SER A 36 -4.00 46.19 1.35
C SER A 36 -5.45 46.68 1.45
N VAL A 37 -6.42 45.82 1.15
CA VAL A 37 -7.84 46.19 1.13
C VAL A 37 -8.38 46.53 2.53
N PRO A 38 -8.11 45.76 3.60
CA PRO A 38 -8.54 46.12 4.96
C PRO A 38 -8.04 47.50 5.41
N LYS A 39 -6.79 47.87 5.09
CA LYS A 39 -6.27 49.22 5.35
C LYS A 39 -7.15 50.28 4.68
N SER A 40 -7.47 50.08 3.41
CA SER A 40 -8.26 51.02 2.61
C SER A 40 -9.70 51.14 3.13
N ILE A 41 -10.27 50.03 3.62
CA ILE A 41 -11.57 50.01 4.31
C ILE A 41 -11.52 50.86 5.59
N VAL A 42 -10.50 50.68 6.43
CA VAL A 42 -10.37 51.42 7.68
C VAL A 42 -10.15 52.91 7.42
N ASN A 43 -9.20 53.28 6.55
CA ASN A 43 -8.85 54.68 6.29
C ASN A 43 -9.98 55.47 5.59
N ASN A 44 -10.59 54.90 4.56
CA ASN A 44 -11.51 55.66 3.70
C ASN A 44 -12.98 55.34 4.00
N GLY A 45 -13.29 54.08 4.34
CA GLY A 45 -14.66 53.66 4.67
C GLY A 45 -15.06 54.02 6.10
N ILE A 46 -14.21 53.71 7.09
CA ILE A 46 -14.53 53.90 8.51
C ILE A 46 -14.17 55.30 9.01
N THR A 47 -12.92 55.72 8.86
CA THR A 47 -12.48 57.04 9.36
C THR A 47 -12.76 58.19 8.39
N GLY A 48 -13.16 57.88 7.15
CA GLY A 48 -13.58 58.88 6.16
C GLY A 48 -12.48 59.83 5.70
N LEU A 49 -11.19 59.46 5.82
CA LEU A 49 -10.06 60.35 5.52
C LEU A 49 -10.14 60.95 4.11
N ALA A 50 -10.47 60.14 3.11
CA ALA A 50 -10.60 60.57 1.71
C ALA A 50 -11.88 61.40 1.42
N PHE A 51 -12.85 61.42 2.34
CA PHE A 51 -14.14 62.11 2.19
C PHE A 51 -14.23 63.43 2.97
N LYS A 52 -13.13 63.85 3.64
CA LYS A 52 -13.10 65.08 4.45
C LYS A 52 -13.36 66.34 3.62
N ASP A 53 -12.76 66.43 2.44
CA ASP A 53 -12.83 67.61 1.57
C ASP A 53 -13.85 67.47 0.43
N HIS A 54 -14.30 66.24 0.15
CA HIS A 54 -15.18 65.92 -0.97
C HIS A 54 -16.25 64.87 -0.58
N PRO A 55 -17.55 65.11 -0.91
CA PRO A 55 -18.63 64.18 -0.55
C PRO A 55 -18.58 62.87 -1.34
N THR A 56 -17.87 62.83 -2.47
CA THR A 56 -17.66 61.62 -3.26
C THR A 56 -16.22 61.56 -3.78
N ILE A 57 -15.65 60.36 -3.82
CA ILE A 57 -14.32 60.10 -4.38
C ILE A 57 -14.44 59.26 -5.65
N PRO A 58 -13.51 59.40 -6.61
CA PRO A 58 -13.50 58.56 -7.79
C PRO A 58 -13.01 57.15 -7.44
N PHE A 59 -13.72 56.13 -7.91
CA PHE A 59 -13.43 54.72 -7.69
C PHE A 59 -13.20 54.01 -9.03
N LEU A 60 -12.30 53.01 -9.03
CA LEU A 60 -11.91 52.22 -10.21
C LEU A 60 -11.32 53.08 -11.35
N VAL A 61 -10.61 54.15 -10.99
CA VAL A 61 -9.84 54.93 -11.97
C VAL A 61 -8.57 54.15 -12.28
N TRP A 62 -8.42 53.73 -13.54
CA TRP A 62 -7.18 53.13 -14.02
C TRP A 62 -6.38 54.19 -14.75
N GLU A 63 -5.43 54.77 -14.03
CA GLU A 63 -4.48 55.74 -14.55
C GLU A 63 -3.14 55.04 -14.73
N LEU A 64 -2.63 55.01 -15.97
CA LEU A 64 -1.25 54.60 -16.21
C LEU A 64 -0.40 55.87 -16.14
N ASP A 65 0.28 56.05 -15.01
CA ASP A 65 1.22 57.16 -14.83
C ASP A 65 2.54 56.81 -15.53
N LEU A 66 2.69 57.30 -16.76
CA LEU A 66 3.92 57.14 -17.55
C LEU A 66 4.95 58.23 -17.24
N SER A 67 4.76 59.03 -16.19
CA SER A 67 5.66 60.13 -15.80
C SER A 67 7.12 59.70 -15.61
N ALA A 68 7.36 58.43 -15.26
CA ALA A 68 8.70 57.84 -15.15
C ALA A 68 9.43 57.67 -16.51
N ILE A 69 8.72 57.66 -17.64
CA ILE A 69 9.27 57.48 -18.99
C ILE A 69 9.02 58.73 -19.85
N PHE A 70 7.89 59.41 -19.67
CA PHE A 70 7.51 60.64 -20.35
C PHE A 70 6.95 61.65 -19.34
N PRO A 71 7.66 62.75 -19.02
CA PRO A 71 7.19 63.73 -18.04
C PRO A 71 5.80 64.27 -18.39
N GLY A 72 4.85 64.16 -17.45
CA GLY A 72 3.52 64.79 -17.54
C GLY A 72 2.46 64.04 -18.34
N ARG A 73 2.69 62.81 -18.82
CA ARG A 73 1.64 62.00 -19.48
C ARG A 73 1.07 60.94 -18.54
N VAL A 74 -0.12 61.23 -18.01
CA VAL A 74 -0.99 60.24 -17.37
C VAL A 74 -2.05 59.82 -18.38
N ILE A 75 -2.08 58.54 -18.78
CA ILE A 75 -3.12 58.02 -19.66
C ILE A 75 -4.22 57.43 -18.77
N ARG A 76 -5.38 58.10 -18.73
CA ARG A 76 -6.60 57.57 -18.10
C ARG A 76 -7.25 56.57 -19.04
N ILE A 77 -7.31 55.31 -18.63
CA ILE A 77 -7.88 54.19 -19.40
C ILE A 77 -9.36 53.98 -19.05
N LEU A 78 -9.75 54.27 -17.80
CA LEU A 78 -11.13 54.22 -17.30
C LEU A 78 -11.39 55.47 -16.45
N ASP A 79 -12.43 56.24 -16.77
CA ASP A 79 -12.82 57.45 -16.03
C ASP A 79 -13.39 57.16 -14.62
N GLY A 80 -13.65 55.89 -14.31
CA GLY A 80 -14.18 55.45 -13.03
C GLY A 80 -15.60 55.96 -12.75
N PHE A 81 -16.08 55.75 -11.52
CA PHE A 81 -17.35 56.31 -11.05
C PHE A 81 -17.19 56.90 -9.66
N ARG A 82 -17.96 57.95 -9.35
CA ARG A 82 -17.90 58.61 -8.04
C ARG A 82 -18.74 57.84 -7.03
N VAL A 83 -18.16 57.53 -5.88
CA VAL A 83 -18.82 56.81 -4.78
C VAL A 83 -18.82 57.68 -3.54
N ASP A 84 -19.90 57.64 -2.77
CA ASP A 84 -19.96 58.17 -1.41
C ASP A 84 -19.33 57.19 -0.41
N GLN A 85 -19.15 57.62 0.84
CA GLN A 85 -18.42 56.86 1.86
C GLN A 85 -19.05 55.49 2.16
N LEU A 86 -20.38 55.41 2.23
CA LEU A 86 -21.08 54.16 2.52
C LEU A 86 -20.93 53.18 1.34
N THR A 87 -21.14 53.66 0.11
CA THR A 87 -20.96 52.85 -1.11
C THR A 87 -19.52 52.38 -1.26
N TYR A 88 -18.52 53.22 -0.98
CA TYR A 88 -17.11 52.83 -0.98
C TYR A 88 -16.81 51.72 0.04
N LEU A 89 -17.32 51.85 1.27
CA LEU A 89 -17.16 50.83 2.31
C LEU A 89 -17.72 49.48 1.84
N VAL A 90 -18.95 49.47 1.30
CA VAL A 90 -19.61 48.26 0.80
C VAL A 90 -18.81 47.64 -0.35
N ILE A 91 -18.42 48.43 -1.35
CA ILE A 91 -17.65 47.95 -2.50
C ILE A 91 -16.32 47.36 -2.04
N MET A 92 -15.55 48.06 -1.20
CA MET A 92 -14.26 47.56 -0.73
C MET A 92 -14.39 46.31 0.13
N SER A 93 -15.49 46.15 0.87
CA SER A 93 -15.78 44.95 1.64
C SER A 93 -16.06 43.75 0.72
N PHE A 94 -16.78 43.95 -0.38
CA PHE A 94 -16.95 42.91 -1.42
C PHE A 94 -15.66 42.63 -2.20
N VAL A 95 -14.83 43.65 -2.46
CA VAL A 95 -13.49 43.47 -3.06
C VAL A 95 -12.60 42.64 -2.13
N PHE A 96 -12.64 42.88 -0.82
CA PHE A 96 -11.94 42.05 0.17
C PHE A 96 -12.41 40.60 0.11
N LEU A 97 -13.73 40.38 0.14
CA LEU A 97 -14.32 39.05 0.05
C LEU A 97 -13.91 38.34 -1.25
N ALA A 98 -13.96 39.04 -2.39
CA ALA A 98 -13.53 38.51 -3.67
C ALA A 98 -12.04 38.14 -3.68
N ALA A 99 -11.17 38.99 -3.13
CA ALA A 99 -9.74 38.70 -3.00
C ALA A 99 -9.47 37.47 -2.12
N VAL A 100 -10.19 37.32 -1.01
CA VAL A 100 -10.12 36.13 -0.13
C VAL A 100 -10.57 34.87 -0.87
N VAL A 101 -11.67 34.93 -1.62
CA VAL A 101 -12.17 33.80 -2.42
C VAL A 101 -11.16 33.41 -3.50
N VAL A 102 -10.63 34.37 -4.25
CA VAL A 102 -9.62 34.13 -5.30
C VAL A 102 -8.35 33.52 -4.69
N ASN A 103 -7.83 34.07 -3.61
CA ASN A 103 -6.68 33.51 -2.89
C ASN A 103 -6.97 32.08 -2.38
N GLY A 104 -8.18 31.85 -1.86
CA GLY A 104 -8.65 30.53 -1.47
C GLY A 104 -8.68 29.52 -2.63
N GLN A 105 -9.10 29.93 -3.82
CA GLN A 105 -9.07 29.09 -5.02
C GLN A 105 -7.65 28.77 -5.47
N PHE A 106 -6.73 29.74 -5.45
CA PHE A 106 -5.31 29.48 -5.71
C PHE A 106 -4.75 28.47 -4.70
N LYS A 107 -4.99 28.67 -3.41
CA LYS A 107 -4.54 27.75 -2.35
C LYS A 107 -5.10 26.33 -2.55
N LYS A 108 -6.39 26.20 -2.91
CA LYS A 108 -7.01 24.91 -3.23
C LYS A 108 -6.36 24.26 -4.46
N SER A 109 -6.18 25.03 -5.54
CA SER A 109 -5.60 24.53 -6.80
C SER A 109 -4.17 24.06 -6.62
N ILE A 110 -3.32 24.87 -5.96
CA ILE A 110 -1.93 24.54 -5.65
C ILE A 110 -1.85 23.25 -4.82
N ASN A 111 -2.61 23.15 -3.71
CA ASN A 111 -2.56 21.95 -2.86
C ASN A 111 -3.10 20.70 -3.56
N THR A 112 -4.14 20.83 -4.40
CA THR A 112 -4.69 19.69 -5.14
C THR A 112 -3.70 19.18 -6.20
N GLN A 113 -3.06 20.10 -6.94
CA GLN A 113 -2.06 19.74 -7.95
C GLN A 113 -0.81 19.15 -7.31
N LYS A 114 -0.32 19.74 -6.20
CA LYS A 114 0.82 19.17 -5.44
C LYS A 114 0.51 17.75 -4.96
N GLY A 115 -0.71 17.51 -4.47
CA GLY A 115 -1.14 16.20 -3.97
C GLY A 115 -1.18 15.14 -5.07
N ARG A 116 -1.79 15.48 -6.22
CA ARG A 116 -1.81 14.57 -7.38
C ARG A 116 -0.40 14.25 -7.90
N MET A 117 0.47 15.25 -7.96
CA MET A 117 1.88 15.06 -8.36
C MET A 117 2.62 14.16 -7.36
N GLY A 118 2.42 14.38 -6.05
CA GLY A 118 2.98 13.55 -4.98
C GLY A 118 2.55 12.09 -5.09
N GLU A 119 1.25 11.81 -5.29
CA GLU A 119 0.72 10.46 -5.48
C GLU A 119 1.25 9.78 -6.74
N ARG A 120 1.35 10.50 -7.87
CA ARG A 120 1.94 9.97 -9.11
C ARG A 120 3.40 9.56 -8.90
N MET A 121 4.17 10.40 -8.21
CA MET A 121 5.57 10.12 -7.89
C MET A 121 5.72 8.97 -6.88
N LEU A 122 4.80 8.85 -5.91
CA LEU A 122 4.76 7.72 -4.99
C LEU A 122 4.44 6.41 -5.71
N ARG A 123 3.48 6.44 -6.65
CA ARG A 123 3.18 5.31 -7.52
C ARG A 123 4.40 4.87 -8.33
N ARG A 124 5.13 5.82 -8.92
CA ARG A 124 6.41 5.57 -9.62
C ARG A 124 7.41 4.88 -8.70
N LEU A 125 7.67 5.47 -7.54
CA LEU A 125 8.66 4.96 -6.59
C LEU A 125 8.30 3.54 -6.15
N ARG A 126 7.05 3.29 -5.76
CA ARG A 126 6.57 1.95 -5.37
C ARG A 126 6.75 0.92 -6.49
N TYR A 127 6.44 1.30 -7.73
CA TYR A 127 6.65 0.43 -8.88
C TYR A 127 8.14 0.16 -9.12
N GLU A 128 8.99 1.18 -9.13
CA GLU A 128 10.45 0.99 -9.33
C GLU A 128 11.08 0.13 -8.22
N LEU A 129 10.58 0.20 -6.98
CA LEU A 129 11.03 -0.68 -5.90
C LEU A 129 10.53 -2.12 -6.09
N TYR A 130 9.28 -2.30 -6.51
CA TYR A 130 8.73 -3.63 -6.82
C TYR A 130 9.45 -4.29 -8.02
N ASP A 131 9.68 -3.55 -9.09
CA ASP A 131 10.44 -3.98 -10.27
C ASP A 131 11.85 -4.47 -9.89
N ARG A 132 12.49 -3.82 -8.91
CA ARG A 132 13.79 -4.25 -8.38
C ARG A 132 13.71 -5.56 -7.60
N ILE A 133 12.65 -5.79 -6.84
CA ILE A 133 12.43 -7.07 -6.13
C ILE A 133 12.46 -8.22 -7.13
N LEU A 134 11.81 -8.07 -8.29
CA LEU A 134 11.80 -9.09 -9.35
C LEU A 134 13.20 -9.39 -9.93
N ARG A 135 14.19 -8.55 -9.63
CA ARG A 135 15.57 -8.64 -10.16
C ARG A 135 16.61 -8.88 -9.08
N PHE A 136 16.19 -9.00 -7.81
CA PHE A 136 17.11 -9.28 -6.73
C PHE A 136 17.78 -10.64 -6.93
N PRO A 137 19.07 -10.75 -6.61
CA PRO A 137 19.72 -12.05 -6.58
C PRO A 137 19.07 -12.90 -5.47
N PRO A 138 18.82 -14.20 -5.68
CA PRO A 138 18.15 -15.04 -4.69
C PRO A 138 18.86 -15.09 -3.33
N ALA A 139 20.19 -14.94 -3.30
CA ALA A 139 20.96 -14.85 -2.05
C ALA A 139 20.56 -13.65 -1.18
N HIS A 140 20.11 -12.54 -1.79
CA HIS A 140 19.61 -11.38 -1.05
C HIS A 140 18.24 -11.68 -0.42
N PHE A 141 17.35 -12.40 -1.11
CA PHE A 141 16.05 -12.80 -0.56
C PHE A 141 16.15 -13.69 0.68
N ARG A 142 17.19 -14.53 0.79
CA ARG A 142 17.41 -15.36 1.99
C ARG A 142 17.80 -14.53 3.22
N LYS A 143 18.38 -13.33 3.02
CA LYS A 143 18.89 -12.46 4.09
C LYS A 143 17.86 -11.45 4.58
N VAL A 144 16.89 -11.10 3.75
CA VAL A 144 15.92 -10.03 4.04
C VAL A 144 14.55 -10.66 4.31
N LYS A 145 13.91 -10.24 5.41
CA LYS A 145 12.56 -10.71 5.72
C LYS A 145 11.57 -10.19 4.67
N GLN A 146 10.75 -11.06 4.10
CA GLN A 146 9.79 -10.68 3.05
C GLN A 146 8.78 -9.62 3.55
N ALA A 147 8.33 -9.74 4.80
CA ALA A 147 7.45 -8.74 5.43
C ALA A 147 8.11 -7.35 5.54
N GLU A 148 9.44 -7.29 5.69
CA GLU A 148 10.20 -6.04 5.74
C GLU A 148 10.23 -5.36 4.36
N LEU A 149 10.42 -6.11 3.27
CA LEU A 149 10.33 -5.56 1.91
C LEU A 149 8.93 -4.99 1.63
N ALA A 150 7.88 -5.71 2.07
CA ALA A 150 6.50 -5.28 1.90
C ALA A 150 6.20 -3.98 2.68
N THR A 151 6.61 -3.89 3.94
CA THR A 151 6.41 -2.69 4.76
C THR A 151 7.27 -1.52 4.27
N MET A 152 8.45 -1.78 3.71
CA MET A 152 9.28 -0.75 3.08
C MET A 152 8.58 -0.11 1.87
N ILE A 153 8.01 -0.91 0.97
CA ILE A 153 7.25 -0.41 -0.20
C ILE A 153 5.92 0.24 0.19
N LYS A 154 5.30 -0.21 1.28
CA LYS A 154 4.00 0.31 1.71
C LYS A 154 4.13 1.54 2.61
N ASP A 155 4.74 1.36 3.79
CA ASP A 155 4.69 2.27 4.93
C ASP A 155 5.91 3.22 4.96
N GLU A 156 7.12 2.73 4.67
CA GLU A 156 8.33 3.59 4.77
C GLU A 156 8.42 4.62 3.64
N VAL A 157 7.89 4.30 2.45
CA VAL A 157 7.81 5.24 1.32
C VAL A 157 6.62 6.19 1.35
N GLU A 158 5.59 5.93 2.16
CA GLU A 158 4.41 6.79 2.22
C GLU A 158 4.74 8.25 2.63
N PRO A 159 5.58 8.51 3.65
CA PRO A 159 6.03 9.86 3.97
C PRO A 159 6.80 10.56 2.83
N LEU A 160 7.45 9.78 1.95
CA LEU A 160 8.12 10.34 0.78
C LEU A 160 7.11 10.93 -0.20
N GLY A 161 5.99 10.25 -0.46
CA GLY A 161 4.94 10.75 -1.35
C GLY A 161 4.41 12.13 -0.94
N GLY A 162 4.13 12.30 0.36
CA GLY A 162 3.73 13.58 0.93
C GLY A 162 4.79 14.68 0.76
N PHE A 163 6.05 14.36 1.04
CA PHE A 163 7.14 15.32 0.91
C PHE A 163 7.48 15.67 -0.55
N ILE A 164 7.37 14.73 -1.49
CA ILE A 164 7.68 14.96 -2.91
C ILE A 164 6.83 16.10 -3.48
N GLY A 165 5.54 16.15 -3.12
CA GLY A 165 4.65 17.25 -3.49
C GLY A 165 5.07 18.60 -2.92
N ASP A 166 5.65 18.59 -1.71
CA ASP A 166 6.04 19.79 -0.96
C ASP A 166 7.48 20.24 -1.21
N ALA A 167 8.33 19.42 -1.81
CA ALA A 167 9.78 19.64 -1.89
C ALA A 167 10.18 21.01 -2.45
N PHE A 168 9.52 21.48 -3.51
CA PHE A 168 9.80 22.80 -4.10
C PHE A 168 8.66 23.80 -3.91
N VAL A 169 7.42 23.30 -3.84
CA VAL A 169 6.21 24.13 -3.75
C VAL A 169 6.11 24.81 -2.39
N ALA A 170 6.34 24.08 -1.29
CA ALA A 170 6.18 24.63 0.05
C ALA A 170 7.18 25.75 0.35
N PRO A 171 8.50 25.61 0.10
CA PRO A 171 9.44 26.71 0.31
C PRO A 171 9.11 27.96 -0.51
N MET A 172 8.70 27.80 -1.77
CA MET A 172 8.33 28.93 -2.62
C MET A 172 7.04 29.60 -2.16
N PHE A 173 6.02 28.82 -1.77
CA PHE A 173 4.75 29.34 -1.31
C PHE A 173 4.86 30.04 0.05
N LEU A 174 5.48 29.37 1.03
CA LEU A 174 5.65 29.89 2.38
C LEU A 174 6.68 31.04 2.43
N GLY A 175 7.79 30.89 1.72
CA GLY A 175 8.79 31.95 1.57
C GLY A 175 8.22 33.17 0.85
N GLY A 176 7.45 32.94 -0.22
CA GLY A 176 6.73 34.00 -0.94
C GLY A 176 5.70 34.71 -0.06
N GLN A 177 4.95 33.97 0.76
CA GLN A 177 3.97 34.54 1.68
C GLN A 177 4.65 35.41 2.76
N ALA A 178 5.72 34.89 3.37
CA ALA A 178 6.50 35.63 4.36
C ALA A 178 7.14 36.89 3.77
N LEU A 179 7.72 36.78 2.57
CA LEU A 179 8.32 37.90 1.85
C LEU A 179 7.27 38.97 1.50
N THR A 180 6.10 38.56 1.00
CA THR A 180 5.02 39.49 0.65
C THR A 180 4.49 40.23 1.87
N ALA A 181 4.31 39.53 3.00
CA ALA A 181 3.91 40.16 4.26
C ALA A 181 4.98 41.13 4.79
N LEU A 182 6.27 40.76 4.70
CA LEU A 182 7.37 41.64 5.12
C LEU A 182 7.47 42.89 4.25
N ILE A 183 7.38 42.74 2.93
CA ILE A 183 7.35 43.87 1.97
C ILE A 183 6.16 44.78 2.29
N PHE A 184 4.97 44.22 2.53
CA PHE A 184 3.79 44.99 2.88
C PHE A 184 3.99 45.82 4.16
N ILE A 185 4.56 45.23 5.22
CA ILE A 185 4.85 45.94 6.48
C ILE A 185 5.88 47.05 6.25
N MET A 186 6.94 46.77 5.48
CA MET A 186 7.99 47.74 5.14
C MET A 186 7.43 48.93 4.34
N MET A 187 6.50 48.68 3.41
CA MET A 187 5.80 49.73 2.67
C MET A 187 4.91 50.62 3.55
N GLN A 188 4.44 50.15 4.71
CA GLN A 188 3.66 50.97 5.64
C GLN A 188 4.55 51.89 6.48
N ASN A 189 5.58 51.32 7.11
CA ASN A 189 6.53 52.08 7.91
C ASN A 189 7.81 51.27 8.10
N PHE A 190 8.94 51.85 7.70
CA PHE A 190 10.24 51.20 7.79
C PHE A 190 10.64 50.87 9.23
N MET A 191 10.42 51.76 10.20
CA MET A 191 10.81 51.55 11.60
C MET A 191 10.00 50.42 12.26
N LEU A 192 8.69 50.33 11.99
CA LEU A 192 7.88 49.19 12.44
C LEU A 192 8.36 47.88 11.82
N SER A 193 8.77 47.89 10.55
CA SER A 193 9.32 46.69 9.90
C SER A 193 10.60 46.20 10.57
N VAL A 194 11.49 47.12 11.01
CA VAL A 194 12.70 46.78 11.77
C VAL A 194 12.34 46.16 13.12
N ILE A 195 11.36 46.70 13.84
CA ILE A 195 10.92 46.12 15.13
C ILE A 195 10.39 44.70 14.93
N VAL A 196 9.53 44.49 13.93
CA VAL A 196 9.01 43.16 13.58
C VAL A 196 10.17 42.22 13.22
N LEU A 197 11.12 42.66 12.40
CA LEU A 197 12.28 41.86 11.99
C LEU A 197 13.17 41.48 13.20
N VAL A 198 13.43 42.40 14.11
CA VAL A 198 14.20 42.15 15.34
C VAL A 198 13.49 41.14 16.24
N LEU A 199 12.19 41.32 16.48
CA LEU A 199 11.41 40.39 17.30
C LEU A 199 11.30 39.01 16.66
N LEU A 200 11.15 38.92 15.33
CA LEU A 200 11.21 37.67 14.59
C LEU A 200 12.60 37.03 14.65
N GLY A 201 13.67 37.82 14.57
CA GLY A 201 15.05 37.34 14.72
C GLY A 201 15.28 36.74 16.11
N VAL A 202 14.80 37.39 17.16
CA VAL A 202 14.80 36.86 18.53
C VAL A 202 14.00 35.56 18.62
N GLN A 203 12.81 35.50 18.00
CA GLN A 203 12.02 34.26 17.90
C GLN A 203 12.79 33.14 17.19
N MET A 204 13.46 33.42 16.07
CA MET A 204 14.26 32.44 15.32
C MET A 204 15.46 31.91 16.11
N LEU A 205 16.03 32.69 17.05
CA LEU A 205 17.15 32.25 17.88
C LEU A 205 16.71 31.45 19.11
N ILE A 206 15.56 31.80 19.71
CA ILE A 206 15.06 31.19 20.95
C ILE A 206 14.25 29.93 20.67
N ILE A 207 13.32 29.95 19.71
CA ILE A 207 12.38 28.85 19.45
C ILE A 207 13.09 27.52 19.14
N PRO A 208 14.11 27.46 18.28
CA PRO A 208 14.80 26.20 17.99
C PRO A 208 15.47 25.59 19.23
N ARG A 209 16.01 26.43 20.12
CA ARG A 209 16.61 25.96 21.38
C ARG A 209 15.57 25.35 22.32
N LEU A 210 14.40 25.97 22.41
CA LEU A 210 13.27 25.44 23.20
C LEU A 210 12.69 24.15 22.60
N ARG A 211 12.72 23.99 21.26
CA ARG A 211 12.19 22.80 20.57
C ARG A 211 13.13 21.60 20.57
N ARG A 212 14.46 21.80 20.59
CA ARG A 212 15.45 20.70 20.53
C ARG A 212 15.17 19.55 21.51
N PRO A 213 14.92 19.78 22.82
CA PRO A 213 14.62 18.70 23.76
C PRO A 213 13.35 17.92 23.41
N VAL A 214 12.33 18.60 22.87
CA VAL A 214 11.05 18.00 22.46
C VAL A 214 11.27 17.07 21.26
N LEU A 215 12.11 17.47 20.30
CA LEU A 215 12.45 16.65 19.14
C LEU A 215 13.23 15.39 19.54
N VAL A 216 14.21 15.52 20.44
CA VAL A 216 15.00 14.39 20.95
C VAL A 216 14.11 13.37 21.67
N LEU A 217 13.28 13.82 22.62
CA LEU A 217 12.31 12.95 23.31
C LEU A 217 11.29 12.35 22.34
N GLY A 218 10.92 13.10 21.30
CA GLY A 218 10.02 12.64 20.24
C GLY A 218 10.60 11.45 19.46
N ARG A 219 11.88 11.55 19.08
CA ARG A 219 12.64 10.44 18.46
C ARG A 219 12.79 9.25 19.40
N GLN A 220 13.18 9.47 20.66
CA GLN A 220 13.29 8.39 21.66
C GLN A 220 11.97 7.65 21.84
N ARG A 221 10.85 8.39 21.93
CA ARG A 221 9.50 7.80 21.99
C ARG A 221 9.22 6.88 20.80
N GLN A 222 9.56 7.32 19.58
CA GLN A 222 9.33 6.54 18.37
C GLN A 222 10.20 5.28 18.33
N LEU A 223 11.48 5.39 18.69
CA LEU A 223 12.39 4.24 18.79
C LEU A 223 11.93 3.22 19.84
N SER A 224 11.58 3.66 21.05
CA SER A 224 11.07 2.77 22.10
C SER A 224 9.76 2.09 21.69
N ALA A 225 8.87 2.79 20.98
CA ALA A 225 7.64 2.17 20.45
C ALA A 225 7.94 1.11 19.38
N ARG A 226 8.93 1.34 18.49
CA ARG A 226 9.36 0.34 17.50
C ARG A 226 9.97 -0.89 18.16
N LEU A 227 10.82 -0.69 19.18
CA LEU A 227 11.40 -1.81 19.96
C LEU A 227 10.33 -2.62 20.68
N LEU A 228 9.30 -1.96 21.23
CA LEU A 228 8.16 -2.65 21.84
C LEU A 228 7.39 -3.48 20.79
N ALA A 229 7.12 -2.92 19.61
CA ALA A 229 6.43 -3.65 18.54
C ALA A 229 7.25 -4.87 18.06
N GLY A 230 8.56 -4.71 17.90
CA GLY A 230 9.47 -5.82 17.58
C GLY A 230 9.44 -6.91 18.65
N ARG A 231 9.48 -6.53 19.93
CA ARG A 231 9.38 -7.48 21.04
C ARG A 231 8.04 -8.23 21.04
N ILE A 232 6.93 -7.55 20.78
CA ILE A 232 5.60 -8.19 20.67
C ILE A 232 5.58 -9.24 19.54
N ALA A 233 6.20 -8.93 18.39
CA ALA A 233 6.31 -9.88 17.28
C ALA A 233 7.17 -11.11 17.67
N GLU A 234 8.31 -10.90 18.33
CA GLU A 234 9.14 -12.00 18.84
C GLU A 234 8.39 -12.90 19.84
N THR A 235 7.64 -12.31 20.77
CA THR A 235 6.83 -13.05 21.74
C THR A 235 5.70 -13.83 21.05
N ALA A 236 5.13 -13.29 19.97
CA ALA A 236 4.10 -13.98 19.17
C ALA A 236 4.68 -15.15 18.37
N ASP A 237 5.82 -14.95 17.70
CA ASP A 237 6.53 -16.02 16.97
C ASP A 237 7.02 -17.12 17.92
N GLY A 238 7.48 -16.73 19.11
CA GLY A 238 7.95 -17.62 20.18
C GLY A 238 6.87 -18.15 21.11
N HIS A 239 5.58 -18.02 20.74
CA HIS A 239 4.45 -18.38 21.62
C HIS A 239 4.58 -19.80 22.19
N ASN A 240 4.87 -20.79 21.33
CA ASN A 240 5.02 -22.18 21.75
C ASN A 240 6.14 -22.36 22.79
N GLU A 241 7.31 -21.74 22.57
CA GLU A 241 8.43 -21.83 23.50
C GLU A 241 8.11 -21.20 24.86
N ILE A 242 7.44 -20.04 24.86
CA ILE A 242 7.03 -19.37 26.10
C ILE A 242 6.07 -20.25 26.90
N HIS A 243 5.13 -20.92 26.23
CA HIS A 243 4.16 -21.80 26.87
C HIS A 243 4.78 -23.11 27.36
N ILE A 244 5.60 -23.77 26.53
CA ILE A 244 6.29 -25.02 26.88
C ILE A 244 7.19 -24.82 28.10
N HIS A 245 7.89 -23.69 28.17
CA HIS A 245 8.82 -23.39 29.26
C HIS A 245 8.20 -22.62 30.44
N GLY A 246 6.89 -22.28 30.39
CA GLY A 246 6.21 -21.57 31.48
C GLY A 246 6.70 -20.13 31.73
N ALA A 247 7.32 -19.49 30.74
CA ALA A 247 7.98 -18.18 30.88
C ALA A 247 7.03 -16.96 30.83
N ALA A 248 5.70 -17.17 30.81
CA ALA A 248 4.71 -16.11 30.58
C ALA A 248 4.78 -14.95 31.60
N ASN A 249 5.09 -15.23 32.87
CA ASN A 249 5.21 -14.17 33.90
C ASN A 249 6.47 -13.31 33.72
N PHE A 250 7.55 -13.88 33.18
CA PHE A 250 8.74 -13.12 32.83
C PHE A 250 8.45 -12.16 31.66
N GLU A 251 7.78 -12.66 30.61
CA GLU A 251 7.37 -11.82 29.48
C GLU A 251 6.42 -10.68 29.90
N ARG A 252 5.48 -10.96 30.82
CA ARG A 252 4.61 -9.92 31.41
C ARG A 252 5.42 -8.84 32.13
N ALA A 253 6.46 -9.21 32.87
CA ALA A 253 7.32 -8.27 33.57
C ALA A 253 8.15 -7.40 32.59
N ASP A 254 8.77 -8.00 31.56
CA ASP A 254 9.52 -7.28 30.52
C ASP A 254 8.64 -6.26 29.77
N ILE A 255 7.43 -6.68 29.37
CA ILE A 255 6.48 -5.77 28.71
C ILE A 255 6.04 -4.63 29.64
N SER A 256 5.76 -4.92 30.91
CA SER A 256 5.39 -3.90 31.90
C SER A 256 6.50 -2.85 32.07
N GLU A 257 7.77 -3.26 32.15
CA GLU A 257 8.91 -2.34 32.25
C GLU A 257 9.05 -1.45 31.01
N ARG A 258 8.96 -2.03 29.81
CA ARG A 258 9.02 -1.28 28.54
C ARG A 258 7.90 -0.25 28.42
N LEU A 259 6.68 -0.61 28.82
CA LEU A 259 5.54 0.31 28.85
C LEU A 259 5.77 1.46 29.85
N GLY A 260 6.31 1.17 31.04
CA GLY A 260 6.70 2.18 32.02
C GLY A 260 7.75 3.16 31.50
N HIS A 261 8.77 2.66 30.79
CA HIS A 261 9.78 3.50 30.16
C HIS A 261 9.18 4.44 29.09
N ILE A 262 8.28 3.92 28.24
CA ILE A 262 7.55 4.73 27.25
C ILE A 262 6.68 5.79 27.92
N PHE A 263 6.00 5.44 29.01
CA PHE A 263 5.20 6.40 29.78
C PHE A 263 6.05 7.57 30.29
N LYS A 264 7.21 7.28 30.88
CA LYS A 264 8.14 8.31 31.38
C LYS A 264 8.61 9.25 30.26
N ILE A 265 9.04 8.70 29.12
CA ILE A 265 9.43 9.51 27.95
C ILE A 265 8.26 10.40 27.49
N ARG A 266 7.04 9.85 27.43
CA ARG A 266 5.86 10.63 27.05
C ARG A 266 5.57 11.76 28.03
N PHE A 267 5.69 11.51 29.33
CA PHE A 267 5.47 12.51 30.37
C PHE A 267 6.50 13.65 30.28
N ASP A 268 7.79 13.32 30.17
CA ASP A 268 8.86 14.30 29.99
C ASP A 268 8.68 15.12 28.71
N LEU A 269 8.27 14.46 27.62
CA LEU A 269 7.94 15.11 26.36
C LEU A 269 6.77 16.09 26.53
N TYR A 270 5.70 15.71 27.22
CA TYR A 270 4.57 16.60 27.47
C TYR A 270 4.99 17.84 28.26
N ASN A 271 5.75 17.67 29.34
CA ASN A 271 6.26 18.78 30.14
C ASN A 271 7.11 19.74 29.30
N LYS A 272 8.11 19.23 28.58
CA LYS A 272 8.95 20.06 27.71
C LYS A 272 8.16 20.73 26.59
N LYS A 273 7.19 20.02 25.98
CA LYS A 273 6.33 20.54 24.91
C LYS A 273 5.46 21.71 25.39
N PHE A 274 4.83 21.59 26.55
CA PHE A 274 3.97 22.66 27.08
C PHE A 274 4.75 23.86 27.59
N VAL A 275 5.94 23.67 28.18
CA VAL A 275 6.86 24.76 28.50
C VAL A 275 7.28 25.52 27.24
N ALA A 276 7.68 24.80 26.17
CA ALA A 276 8.01 25.42 24.89
C ALA A 276 6.80 26.15 24.28
N LYS A 277 5.59 25.60 24.39
CA LYS A 277 4.34 26.22 23.92
C LYS A 277 4.02 27.51 24.68
N PHE A 278 4.19 27.52 26.01
CA PHE A 278 4.00 28.70 26.85
C PHE A 278 4.90 29.86 26.39
N TRP A 279 6.21 29.61 26.29
CA TRP A 279 7.18 30.63 25.85
C TRP A 279 6.95 31.07 24.41
N ASN A 280 6.61 30.15 23.51
CA ASN A 280 6.27 30.48 22.13
C ASN A 280 5.06 31.42 22.05
N ASN A 281 4.01 31.14 22.83
CA ASN A 281 2.82 31.98 22.87
C ASN A 281 3.13 33.37 23.45
N LEU A 282 3.89 33.44 24.55
CA LEU A 282 4.28 34.70 25.16
C LEU A 282 5.09 35.58 24.18
N LEU A 283 6.09 34.99 23.51
CA LEU A 283 6.94 35.70 22.56
C LEU A 283 6.19 36.11 21.29
N SER A 284 5.17 35.35 20.88
CA SER A 284 4.29 35.70 19.76
C SER A 284 3.41 36.91 20.08
N GLN A 285 3.03 37.11 21.35
CA GLN A 285 2.23 38.29 21.76
C GLN A 285 3.06 39.56 21.98
N ALA A 286 4.39 39.44 22.13
CA ALA A 286 5.29 40.58 22.25
C ALA A 286 5.29 41.47 20.99
N THR A 287 5.09 40.89 19.81
CA THR A 287 5.12 41.67 18.55
C THR A 287 3.84 42.48 18.33
N PRO A 288 2.61 41.94 18.47
CA PRO A 288 1.40 42.75 18.48
C PRO A 288 1.44 43.85 19.55
N PHE A 289 1.96 43.54 20.74
CA PHE A 289 2.17 44.55 21.79
C PHE A 289 3.06 45.71 21.31
N ALA A 290 4.22 45.40 20.70
CA ALA A 290 5.11 46.42 20.16
C ALA A 290 4.48 47.20 19.00
N ILE A 291 3.71 46.54 18.13
CA ILE A 291 2.95 47.18 17.03
C ILE A 291 1.90 48.14 17.60
N TYR A 292 1.15 47.76 18.63
CA TYR A 292 0.18 48.66 19.26
C TYR A 292 0.85 49.84 19.95
N LEU A 293 1.94 49.62 20.67
CA LEU A 293 2.65 50.68 21.40
C LEU A 293 3.30 51.69 20.44
N VAL A 294 4.11 51.22 19.49
CA VAL A 294 4.88 52.09 18.58
C VAL A 294 4.00 52.55 17.40
N GLY A 295 3.20 51.67 16.82
CA GLY A 295 2.26 52.03 15.77
C GLY A 295 1.16 52.96 16.27
N GLY A 296 0.66 52.75 17.50
CA GLY A 296 -0.26 53.68 18.15
C GLY A 296 0.37 55.06 18.41
N TYR A 297 1.62 55.10 18.86
CA TYR A 297 2.36 56.37 18.99
C TYR A 297 2.51 57.11 17.64
N PHE A 298 2.82 56.40 16.55
CA PHE A 298 2.88 57.01 15.22
C PHE A 298 1.51 57.44 14.69
N ALA A 299 0.44 56.75 15.08
CA ALA A 299 -0.92 57.18 14.76
C ALA A 299 -1.30 58.48 15.49
N ILE A 300 -0.93 58.61 16.77
CA ILE A 300 -1.20 59.82 17.56
C ILE A 300 -0.38 61.01 17.06
N THR A 301 0.87 60.80 16.65
CA THR A 301 1.75 61.85 16.11
C THR A 301 1.48 62.20 14.65
N GLY A 302 0.50 61.55 14.00
CA GLY A 302 0.11 61.79 12.61
C GLY A 302 1.12 61.28 11.57
N GLN A 303 2.10 60.47 11.97
CA GLN A 303 3.09 59.88 11.08
C GLN A 303 2.59 58.62 10.38
N MET A 304 1.47 58.04 10.84
CA MET A 304 0.89 56.82 10.28
C MET A 304 -0.63 56.80 10.44
N ASP A 305 -1.36 56.29 9.45
CA ASP A 305 -2.81 56.16 9.57
C ASP A 305 -3.20 55.00 10.50
N VAL A 306 -4.37 55.11 11.15
CA VAL A 306 -4.95 54.04 11.97
C VAL A 306 -5.13 52.75 11.16
N GLY A 307 -5.57 52.84 9.89
CA GLY A 307 -5.69 51.68 9.02
C GLY A 307 -4.35 51.05 8.62
N ALA A 308 -3.25 51.80 8.63
CA ALA A 308 -1.92 51.24 8.43
C ALA A 308 -1.46 50.42 9.64
N VAL A 309 -1.78 50.84 10.88
CA VAL A 309 -1.55 50.03 12.09
C VAL A 309 -2.29 48.68 11.98
N VAL A 310 -3.58 48.72 11.61
CA VAL A 310 -4.42 47.53 11.45
C VAL A 310 -3.88 46.63 10.33
N GLY A 311 -3.47 47.21 9.20
CA GLY A 311 -2.85 46.47 8.10
C GLY A 311 -1.57 45.74 8.52
N VAL A 312 -0.68 46.41 9.28
CA VAL A 312 0.55 45.81 9.81
C VAL A 312 0.23 44.67 10.79
N LEU A 313 -0.78 44.84 11.65
CA LEU A 313 -1.22 43.79 12.57
C LEU A 313 -1.74 42.54 11.83
N LEU A 314 -2.54 42.73 10.77
CA LEU A 314 -3.05 41.64 9.93
C LEU A 314 -1.92 40.93 9.19
N ALA A 315 -0.99 41.68 8.59
CA ALA A 315 0.18 41.10 7.91
C ALA A 315 1.09 40.34 8.90
N TYR A 316 1.26 40.86 10.12
CA TYR A 316 2.02 40.17 11.16
C TYR A 316 1.34 38.87 11.60
N LYS A 317 0.01 38.85 11.77
CA LYS A 317 -0.72 37.64 12.19
C LYS A 317 -0.41 36.44 11.28
N ASP A 318 -0.27 36.68 9.99
CA ASP A 318 -0.01 35.64 8.99
C ASP A 318 1.48 35.30 8.81
N LEU A 319 2.40 36.04 9.44
CA LEU A 319 3.85 35.91 9.22
C LEU A 319 4.55 34.78 10.04
N PRO A 320 4.17 34.49 11.31
CA PRO A 320 4.76 33.39 12.07
C PRO A 320 4.51 31.99 11.51
N SER A 321 3.34 31.73 10.90
CA SER A 321 3.00 30.39 10.40
C SER A 321 3.92 29.93 9.27
N PRO A 322 4.12 30.71 8.20
CA PRO A 322 5.00 30.31 7.09
C PRO A 322 6.45 30.06 7.51
N ILE A 323 6.98 30.86 8.43
CA ILE A 323 8.33 30.66 8.98
C ILE A 323 8.42 29.33 9.72
N LYS A 324 7.44 29.06 10.59
CA LYS A 324 7.36 27.79 11.32
C LYS A 324 7.27 26.62 10.36
N GLU A 325 6.37 26.68 9.39
CA GLU A 325 6.16 25.63 8.40
C GLU A 325 7.40 25.39 7.54
N LEU A 326 8.21 26.42 7.25
CA LEU A 326 9.48 26.28 6.54
C LEU A 326 10.54 25.54 7.38
N ILE A 327 10.60 25.80 8.69
CA ILE A 327 11.46 25.04 9.61
C ILE A 327 11.01 23.58 9.70
N ASP A 328 9.70 23.37 9.83
CA ASP A 328 9.12 22.02 9.90
C ASP A 328 9.37 21.27 8.56
N TRP A 329 9.32 21.98 7.42
CA TRP A 329 9.68 21.46 6.10
C TRP A 329 11.17 21.05 6.00
N ASP A 330 12.11 21.86 6.53
CA ASP A 330 13.54 21.50 6.51
C ASP A 330 13.83 20.26 7.38
N GLN A 331 13.15 20.13 8.51
CA GLN A 331 13.23 18.91 9.33
C GLN A 331 12.68 17.70 8.58
N GLN A 332 11.50 17.83 7.97
CA GLN A 332 10.91 16.77 7.17
C GLN A 332 11.82 16.39 5.99
N ARG A 333 12.46 17.37 5.33
CA ARG A 333 13.44 17.15 4.27
C ARG A 333 14.57 16.24 4.73
N GLN A 334 15.16 16.54 5.89
CA GLN A 334 16.27 15.75 6.44
C GLN A 334 15.83 14.33 6.76
N ASP A 335 14.69 14.17 7.44
CA ASP A 335 14.17 12.84 7.82
C ASP A 335 13.82 11.99 6.59
N VAL A 336 13.18 12.59 5.58
CA VAL A 336 12.78 11.90 4.34
C VAL A 336 13.99 11.57 3.46
N GLN A 337 15.02 12.41 3.41
CA GLN A 337 16.25 12.10 2.67
C GLN A 337 16.96 10.87 3.26
N ILE A 338 17.07 10.77 4.58
CA ILE A 338 17.67 9.61 5.26
C ILE A 338 16.86 8.34 4.96
N LYS A 339 15.53 8.41 5.07
CA LYS A 339 14.65 7.28 4.74
C LYS A 339 14.79 6.86 3.28
N TYR A 340 14.86 7.83 2.36
CA TYR A 340 15.06 7.56 0.95
C TYR A 340 16.38 6.80 0.72
N GLU A 341 17.49 7.27 1.31
CA GLU A 341 18.78 6.60 1.21
C GLU A 341 18.73 5.16 1.75
N GLN A 342 18.12 4.95 2.92
CA GLN A 342 17.93 3.61 3.50
C GLN A 342 17.13 2.67 2.60
N VAL A 343 16.01 3.14 2.05
CA VAL A 343 15.20 2.36 1.10
C VAL A 343 16.00 2.08 -0.17
N ILE A 344 16.71 3.08 -0.69
CA ILE A 344 17.50 2.92 -1.92
C ILE A 344 18.63 1.92 -1.76
N ASP A 345 19.34 1.95 -0.64
CA ASP A 345 20.44 1.02 -0.36
C ASP A 345 19.90 -0.42 -0.21
N GLN A 346 18.76 -0.60 0.47
CA GLN A 346 18.11 -1.91 0.61
C GLN A 346 17.59 -2.48 -0.74
N PHE A 347 17.24 -1.61 -1.69
CA PHE A 347 16.74 -1.99 -3.01
C PHE A 347 17.78 -1.84 -4.13
N GLN A 348 19.06 -1.73 -3.76
CA GLN A 348 20.20 -1.77 -4.68
C GLN A 348 21.26 -2.79 -4.25
N PRO A 349 20.89 -4.08 -4.03
CA PRO A 349 21.89 -5.10 -3.75
C PRO A 349 22.85 -5.27 -4.93
N GLU A 350 24.09 -5.67 -4.63
CA GLU A 350 25.05 -6.07 -5.65
C GLU A 350 24.58 -7.32 -6.39
N GLY A 351 24.91 -7.46 -7.68
CA GLY A 351 24.55 -8.63 -8.48
C GLY A 351 23.08 -8.72 -8.89
N MET A 352 22.32 -7.61 -8.84
CA MET A 352 20.98 -7.57 -9.45
C MET A 352 21.03 -7.93 -10.93
N MET A 353 19.98 -8.63 -11.37
CA MET A 353 19.79 -8.91 -12.79
C MET A 353 19.69 -7.59 -13.59
N PRO A 354 20.40 -7.45 -14.72
CA PRO A 354 20.23 -6.31 -15.61
C PRO A 354 18.80 -6.22 -16.14
N PRO A 355 18.19 -5.02 -16.22
CA PRO A 355 16.81 -4.88 -16.65
C PRO A 355 16.56 -5.35 -18.08
N GLU A 356 17.58 -5.33 -18.94
CA GLU A 356 17.48 -5.76 -20.33
C GLU A 356 17.19 -7.25 -20.46
N LEU A 357 17.56 -8.06 -19.46
CA LEU A 357 17.28 -9.51 -19.45
C LEU A 357 15.81 -9.84 -19.15
N GLN A 358 15.06 -8.88 -18.58
CA GLN A 358 13.61 -8.97 -18.31
C GLN A 358 12.77 -8.19 -19.33
N ALA A 359 13.38 -7.74 -20.43
CA ALA A 359 12.62 -7.10 -21.51
C ALA A 359 11.55 -8.06 -22.06
N VAL A 360 10.40 -7.50 -22.42
CA VAL A 360 9.32 -8.28 -23.02
C VAL A 360 9.81 -8.89 -24.33
N PRO A 361 9.64 -10.20 -24.55
CA PRO A 361 10.17 -10.87 -25.73
C PRO A 361 9.47 -10.44 -27.02
N GLU A 362 10.26 -10.26 -28.08
CA GLU A 362 9.78 -10.07 -29.44
C GLU A 362 9.64 -11.43 -30.14
N GLY A 363 8.49 -12.08 -29.94
CA GLY A 363 8.15 -13.34 -30.61
C GLY A 363 8.38 -14.61 -29.78
N PRO A 364 8.44 -15.79 -30.42
CA PRO A 364 8.57 -17.07 -29.73
C PRO A 364 9.97 -17.25 -29.13
N PRO A 365 10.10 -18.06 -28.06
CA PRO A 365 11.38 -18.22 -27.38
C PRO A 365 12.40 -18.95 -28.26
N PRO A 366 13.64 -18.46 -28.37
CA PRO A 366 14.72 -19.20 -29.03
C PRO A 366 14.98 -20.53 -28.33
N PRO A 367 15.64 -21.49 -29.02
CA PRO A 367 16.14 -22.70 -28.37
C PRO A 367 17.19 -22.33 -27.30
N LEU A 368 17.31 -23.16 -26.26
CA LEU A 368 18.25 -22.89 -25.15
C LEU A 368 19.72 -22.98 -25.60
N GLY A 369 20.03 -23.91 -26.50
CA GLY A 369 21.38 -24.28 -26.92
C GLY A 369 21.62 -25.79 -26.75
N HIS A 370 22.79 -26.27 -27.15
CA HIS A 370 23.13 -27.71 -27.21
C HIS A 370 24.02 -28.17 -26.05
N GLN A 371 24.88 -27.32 -25.52
CA GLN A 371 25.87 -27.71 -24.52
C GLN A 371 26.11 -26.62 -23.48
N ILE A 372 26.01 -26.99 -22.20
CA ILE A 372 26.37 -26.14 -21.05
C ILE A 372 27.75 -26.55 -20.55
N VAL A 373 28.70 -25.62 -20.50
CA VAL A 373 30.08 -25.83 -20.06
C VAL A 373 30.37 -25.00 -18.82
N LEU A 374 30.74 -25.66 -17.73
CA LEU A 374 31.23 -25.05 -16.50
C LEU A 374 32.75 -25.15 -16.48
N SER A 375 33.44 -24.04 -16.23
CA SER A 375 34.90 -23.98 -16.17
C SER A 375 35.37 -23.40 -14.83
N GLY A 376 35.92 -24.25 -13.96
CA GLY A 376 36.47 -23.87 -12.66
C GLY A 376 35.45 -23.20 -11.73
N VAL A 377 34.18 -23.61 -11.77
CA VAL A 377 33.10 -22.92 -11.07
C VAL A 377 33.17 -23.19 -9.57
N THR A 378 33.11 -22.11 -8.78
CA THR A 378 33.05 -22.18 -7.31
C THR A 378 31.82 -21.44 -6.83
N VAL A 379 31.10 -22.03 -5.88
CA VAL A 379 29.97 -21.39 -5.20
C VAL A 379 30.27 -21.38 -3.72
N SER A 380 30.33 -20.18 -3.15
CA SER A 380 30.61 -19.98 -1.72
C SER A 380 29.46 -19.25 -1.04
N GLU A 381 29.05 -19.76 0.11
CA GLU A 381 28.12 -19.09 1.02
C GLU A 381 28.87 -18.10 1.90
N ASP A 382 28.48 -16.82 1.83
CA ASP A 382 29.09 -15.69 2.53
C ASP A 382 30.62 -15.59 2.41
N GLY A 383 31.18 -16.13 1.32
CA GLY A 383 32.62 -16.18 1.07
C GLY A 383 33.40 -17.08 2.04
N ARG A 384 32.72 -17.86 2.89
CA ARG A 384 33.36 -18.69 3.92
C ARG A 384 33.25 -20.18 3.61
N VAL A 385 32.06 -20.65 3.29
CA VAL A 385 31.80 -22.08 3.07
C VAL A 385 31.67 -22.34 1.58
N LYS A 386 32.61 -23.08 1.00
CA LYS A 386 32.52 -23.52 -0.40
C LYS A 386 31.52 -24.67 -0.51
N GLN A 387 30.39 -24.41 -1.15
CA GLN A 387 29.36 -25.41 -1.45
C GLN A 387 29.68 -26.18 -2.74
N LEU A 388 30.36 -25.51 -3.70
CA LEU A 388 30.98 -26.12 -4.88
C LEU A 388 32.40 -25.57 -4.99
N ASP A 389 33.39 -26.43 -5.24
CA ASP A 389 34.80 -26.02 -5.37
C ASP A 389 35.37 -26.38 -6.75
N SER A 390 35.63 -25.35 -7.55
CA SER A 390 36.36 -25.43 -8.83
C SER A 390 35.86 -26.50 -9.82
N ILE A 391 34.54 -26.69 -9.92
CA ILE A 391 33.95 -27.73 -10.77
C ILE A 391 34.11 -27.41 -12.26
N THR A 392 34.50 -28.41 -13.05
CA THR A 392 34.62 -28.31 -14.51
C THR A 392 33.88 -29.48 -15.13
N LEU A 393 32.85 -29.18 -15.92
CA LEU A 393 31.98 -30.20 -16.50
C LEU A 393 31.31 -29.66 -17.78
N SER A 394 30.96 -30.58 -18.67
CA SER A 394 30.24 -30.29 -19.90
C SER A 394 28.97 -31.14 -19.95
N LEU A 395 27.83 -30.49 -20.09
CA LEU A 395 26.50 -31.09 -20.03
C LEU A 395 25.78 -30.89 -21.38
N PRO A 396 25.46 -31.96 -22.12
CA PRO A 396 24.54 -31.84 -23.26
C PRO A 396 23.12 -31.50 -22.78
N THR A 397 22.41 -30.63 -23.50
CA THR A 397 21.02 -30.25 -23.18
C THR A 397 19.98 -31.28 -23.65
N ASP A 398 20.37 -32.18 -24.56
CA ASP A 398 19.54 -33.27 -25.11
C ASP A 398 19.76 -34.63 -24.39
N GLY A 399 20.63 -34.66 -23.38
CA GLY A 399 20.96 -35.85 -22.62
C GLY A 399 20.22 -35.98 -21.28
N LYS A 400 20.18 -37.20 -20.73
CA LYS A 400 19.75 -37.48 -19.35
C LYS A 400 20.98 -37.65 -18.47
N ILE A 401 21.10 -36.83 -17.43
CA ILE A 401 22.30 -36.78 -16.58
C ILE A 401 21.87 -36.98 -15.13
N ALA A 402 22.52 -37.93 -14.44
CA ALA A 402 22.32 -38.18 -13.03
C ALA A 402 23.53 -37.68 -12.23
N VAL A 403 23.28 -36.84 -11.22
CA VAL A 403 24.29 -36.35 -10.27
C VAL A 403 24.04 -37.01 -8.92
N ILE A 404 24.99 -37.84 -8.48
CA ILE A 404 24.89 -38.60 -7.24
C ILE A 404 25.94 -38.15 -6.23
N GLY A 405 25.57 -38.12 -4.95
CA GLY A 405 26.48 -37.74 -3.87
C GLY A 405 25.79 -37.70 -2.51
N GLY A 406 26.59 -37.84 -1.45
CA GLY A 406 26.12 -37.78 -0.06
C GLY A 406 25.49 -36.43 0.32
N ALA A 407 24.97 -36.34 1.55
CA ALA A 407 24.52 -35.06 2.10
C ALA A 407 25.68 -34.05 2.12
N GLY A 408 25.43 -32.80 1.72
CA GLY A 408 26.45 -31.76 1.66
C GLY A 408 27.43 -31.84 0.48
N SER A 409 27.27 -32.78 -0.45
CA SER A 409 28.14 -32.90 -1.65
C SER A 409 27.98 -31.77 -2.68
N GLY A 410 27.03 -30.84 -2.48
CA GLY A 410 26.78 -29.74 -3.41
C GLY A 410 25.88 -30.09 -4.60
N LYS A 411 25.35 -31.33 -4.70
CA LYS A 411 24.45 -31.74 -5.79
C LYS A 411 23.23 -30.83 -5.97
N ASP A 412 22.60 -30.42 -4.87
CA ASP A 412 21.44 -29.53 -4.90
C ASP A 412 21.84 -28.12 -5.34
N VAL A 413 23.04 -27.68 -4.93
CA VAL A 413 23.62 -26.38 -5.30
C VAL A 413 23.96 -26.33 -6.79
N LEU A 414 24.43 -27.44 -7.38
CA LEU A 414 24.62 -27.53 -8.83
C LEU A 414 23.29 -27.36 -9.59
N GLY A 415 22.21 -27.99 -9.10
CA GLY A 415 20.87 -27.80 -9.65
C GLY A 415 20.39 -26.35 -9.53
N GLN A 416 20.57 -25.73 -8.36
CA GLN A 416 20.24 -24.31 -8.13
C GLN A 416 21.06 -23.38 -9.04
N LEU A 417 22.33 -23.67 -9.27
CA LEU A 417 23.21 -22.92 -10.15
C LEU A 417 22.74 -22.96 -11.62
N LEU A 418 22.39 -24.16 -12.13
CA LEU A 418 21.85 -24.34 -13.48
C LEU A 418 20.45 -23.72 -13.63
N ALA A 419 19.67 -23.66 -12.56
CA ALA A 419 18.39 -22.96 -12.50
C ALA A 419 18.52 -21.44 -12.25
N ARG A 420 19.75 -20.90 -12.17
CA ARG A 420 20.07 -19.50 -11.82
C ARG A 420 19.52 -19.03 -10.47
N GLN A 421 19.22 -19.96 -9.57
CA GLN A 421 18.86 -19.66 -8.19
C GLN A 421 20.09 -19.29 -7.35
N VAL A 422 21.30 -19.62 -7.80
CA VAL A 422 22.56 -19.22 -7.18
C VAL A 422 23.52 -18.76 -8.27
N LEU A 423 24.32 -17.73 -7.98
CA LEU A 423 25.36 -17.22 -8.88
C LEU A 423 26.73 -17.82 -8.50
N PRO A 424 27.61 -18.09 -9.47
CA PRO A 424 28.97 -18.54 -9.17
C PRO A 424 29.77 -17.41 -8.52
N SER A 425 30.56 -17.75 -7.49
CA SER A 425 31.52 -16.82 -6.87
C SER A 425 32.79 -16.68 -7.69
N ASN A 426 33.20 -17.73 -8.40
CA ASN A 426 34.32 -17.75 -9.35
C ASN A 426 34.04 -18.76 -10.49
N GLY A 427 34.80 -18.65 -11.57
CA GLY A 427 34.66 -19.49 -12.76
C GLY A 427 33.63 -18.94 -13.74
N THR A 428 33.37 -19.69 -14.82
CA THR A 428 32.43 -19.27 -15.87
C THR A 428 31.50 -20.41 -16.25
N ILE A 429 30.27 -20.06 -16.63
CA ILE A 429 29.27 -20.97 -17.17
C ILE A 429 28.89 -20.46 -18.54
N LYS A 430 29.02 -21.30 -19.56
CA LYS A 430 28.68 -20.95 -20.93
C LYS A 430 27.66 -21.92 -21.51
N ILE A 431 26.83 -21.43 -22.41
CA ILE A 431 25.97 -22.24 -23.26
C ILE A 431 26.32 -21.95 -24.72
N ASP A 432 26.74 -22.97 -25.46
CA ASP A 432 27.24 -22.87 -26.84
C ASP A 432 28.30 -21.74 -27.04
N GLY A 433 29.09 -21.46 -26.00
CA GLY A 433 30.13 -20.43 -26.00
C GLY A 433 29.72 -19.05 -25.47
N GLU A 434 28.43 -18.78 -25.32
CA GLU A 434 27.89 -17.54 -24.75
C GLU A 434 27.75 -17.63 -23.23
N ASP A 435 27.82 -16.50 -22.53
CA ASP A 435 27.65 -16.46 -21.07
C ASP A 435 26.23 -16.90 -20.68
N PHE A 436 26.14 -17.97 -19.89
CA PHE A 436 24.87 -18.54 -19.47
C PHE A 436 24.03 -17.48 -18.74
N PHE A 437 24.60 -16.67 -17.85
CA PHE A 437 23.82 -15.70 -17.07
C PHE A 437 23.38 -14.46 -17.86
N ARG A 438 23.82 -14.33 -19.12
CA ARG A 438 23.41 -13.26 -20.04
C ARG A 438 22.20 -13.64 -20.91
N LEU A 439 21.72 -14.88 -20.90
CA LEU A 439 20.50 -15.20 -21.65
C LEU A 439 19.30 -14.47 -21.01
N PRO A 440 18.34 -13.97 -21.82
CA PRO A 440 17.12 -13.37 -21.31
C PRO A 440 16.31 -14.33 -20.43
N GLU A 441 15.65 -13.80 -19.41
CA GLU A 441 14.91 -14.60 -18.41
C GLU A 441 13.76 -15.38 -19.04
N TYR A 442 13.07 -14.80 -20.02
CA TYR A 442 11.98 -15.47 -20.72
C TYR A 442 12.45 -16.74 -21.47
N VAL A 443 13.71 -16.79 -21.93
CA VAL A 443 14.26 -17.98 -22.59
C VAL A 443 14.41 -19.10 -21.58
N MET A 444 14.95 -18.78 -20.40
CA MET A 444 15.05 -19.75 -19.30
C MET A 444 13.67 -20.21 -18.84
N GLY A 445 12.74 -19.28 -18.62
CA GLY A 445 11.37 -19.61 -18.19
C GLY A 445 10.61 -20.49 -19.19
N ALA A 446 10.87 -20.33 -20.50
CA ALA A 446 10.22 -21.11 -21.54
C ALA A 446 10.93 -22.45 -21.87
N ARG A 447 12.24 -22.57 -21.65
CA ARG A 447 13.05 -23.72 -22.09
C ARG A 447 13.66 -24.54 -20.96
N ALA A 448 13.59 -24.07 -19.72
CA ALA A 448 14.12 -24.77 -18.55
C ALA A 448 13.09 -24.82 -17.42
N GLY A 449 12.90 -26.00 -16.83
CA GLY A 449 12.11 -26.18 -15.62
C GLY A 449 13.00 -26.62 -14.46
N TYR A 450 12.75 -26.10 -13.26
CA TYR A 450 13.45 -26.50 -12.04
C TYR A 450 12.44 -26.96 -10.98
N VAL A 451 12.69 -28.14 -10.43
CA VAL A 451 11.91 -28.72 -9.33
C VAL A 451 12.88 -29.05 -8.20
N GLY A 452 12.86 -28.21 -7.16
CA GLY A 452 13.69 -28.34 -5.95
C GLY A 452 12.94 -28.95 -4.78
N GLN A 453 13.59 -29.02 -3.61
CA GLN A 453 12.98 -29.54 -2.37
C GLN A 453 11.84 -28.65 -1.87
N GLU A 454 12.03 -27.33 -1.93
CA GLU A 454 11.01 -26.35 -1.57
C GLU A 454 10.22 -25.96 -2.82
N THR A 455 8.93 -26.29 -2.84
CA THR A 455 8.01 -25.87 -3.90
C THR A 455 7.07 -24.80 -3.36
N TYR A 456 6.88 -23.72 -4.11
CA TYR A 456 5.93 -22.67 -3.78
C TYR A 456 4.71 -22.76 -4.69
N LEU A 457 3.53 -22.88 -4.11
CA LEU A 457 2.25 -22.77 -4.80
C LEU A 457 1.62 -21.43 -4.44
N PHE A 458 1.28 -20.65 -5.46
CA PHE A 458 0.56 -19.41 -5.24
C PHE A 458 -0.85 -19.71 -4.74
N PRO A 459 -1.47 -18.81 -3.94
CA PRO A 459 -2.87 -18.91 -3.53
C PRO A 459 -3.81 -18.58 -4.71
N LEU A 460 -3.67 -19.37 -5.78
CA LEU A 460 -4.42 -19.33 -7.03
C LEU A 460 -5.08 -20.69 -7.25
N SER A 461 -5.89 -20.80 -8.31
CA SER A 461 -6.41 -22.10 -8.72
C SER A 461 -5.27 -23.06 -9.12
N VAL A 462 -5.52 -24.37 -9.08
CA VAL A 462 -4.58 -25.38 -9.59
C VAL A 462 -4.23 -25.08 -11.06
N ARG A 463 -5.25 -24.75 -11.87
CA ARG A 463 -5.07 -24.36 -13.28
C ARG A 463 -4.10 -23.19 -13.43
N ASP A 464 -4.27 -22.13 -12.63
CA ASP A 464 -3.43 -20.94 -12.74
C ASP A 464 -2.00 -21.18 -12.28
N ASN A 465 -1.79 -22.04 -11.27
CA ASN A 465 -0.46 -22.48 -10.86
C ASN A 465 0.24 -23.26 -11.99
N LEU A 466 -0.43 -24.23 -12.61
CA LEU A 466 0.12 -25.03 -13.71
C LEU A 466 0.49 -24.17 -14.93
N LEU A 467 -0.29 -23.12 -15.18
CA LEU A 467 -0.10 -22.24 -16.33
C LEU A 467 0.80 -21.03 -16.04
N PHE A 468 1.25 -20.84 -14.81
CA PHE A 468 2.00 -19.64 -14.41
C PHE A 468 3.29 -19.47 -15.23
N GLY A 469 4.01 -20.57 -15.45
CA GLY A 469 5.24 -20.61 -16.23
C GLY A 469 5.07 -20.25 -17.71
N LEU A 470 3.84 -20.09 -18.22
CA LEU A 470 3.56 -19.72 -19.62
C LEU A 470 3.30 -18.22 -19.81
N LYS A 471 3.27 -17.43 -18.73
CA LYS A 471 2.86 -16.02 -18.74
C LYS A 471 4.02 -15.05 -19.03
N HIS A 472 4.72 -15.23 -20.14
CA HIS A 472 5.90 -14.41 -20.48
C HIS A 472 5.55 -13.09 -21.20
N ARG A 473 4.48 -13.07 -22.00
CA ARG A 473 4.03 -11.89 -22.75
C ARG A 473 2.52 -11.92 -22.98
N PRO A 474 1.86 -10.76 -23.17
CA PRO A 474 0.50 -10.74 -23.64
C PRO A 474 0.41 -11.24 -25.09
N VAL A 475 -0.43 -12.24 -25.33
CA VAL A 475 -0.71 -12.85 -26.63
C VAL A 475 -1.87 -12.15 -27.32
N ALA A 476 -2.90 -11.74 -26.57
CA ALA A 476 -4.03 -10.99 -27.08
C ALA A 476 -4.55 -9.97 -26.05
N PRO A 477 -5.04 -8.79 -26.47
CA PRO A 477 -5.59 -7.81 -25.56
C PRO A 477 -6.89 -8.31 -24.90
N ALA A 478 -7.16 -7.84 -23.69
CA ALA A 478 -8.42 -8.10 -23.02
C ALA A 478 -9.59 -7.48 -23.80
N LYS A 479 -10.75 -8.15 -23.76
CA LYS A 479 -11.99 -7.63 -24.32
C LYS A 479 -12.77 -6.92 -23.22
N TYR A 480 -13.05 -5.65 -23.43
CA TYR A 480 -13.85 -4.81 -22.55
C TYR A 480 -15.04 -4.24 -23.32
N ASP A 481 -16.11 -3.93 -22.59
CA ASP A 481 -17.12 -3.00 -23.10
C ASP A 481 -16.53 -1.58 -23.23
N ASP A 482 -17.22 -0.70 -23.96
CA ASP A 482 -16.70 0.65 -24.25
C ASP A 482 -16.56 1.52 -22.99
N ALA A 483 -17.44 1.36 -22.01
CA ALA A 483 -17.42 2.14 -20.78
C ALA A 483 -16.21 1.78 -19.89
N VAL A 484 -15.95 0.48 -19.71
CA VAL A 484 -14.80 -0.04 -18.96
C VAL A 484 -13.50 0.28 -19.70
N ARG A 485 -13.49 0.20 -21.04
CA ARG A 485 -12.32 0.57 -21.85
C ARG A 485 -11.89 2.01 -21.61
N ALA A 486 -12.81 2.98 -21.61
CA ALA A 486 -12.48 4.38 -21.38
C ALA A 486 -11.83 4.62 -20.00
N VAL A 487 -12.32 3.94 -18.96
CA VAL A 487 -11.74 3.98 -17.60
C VAL A 487 -10.34 3.36 -17.58
N ARG A 488 -10.16 2.22 -18.26
CA ARG A 488 -8.85 1.53 -18.36
C ARG A 488 -7.82 2.36 -19.12
N GLU A 489 -8.21 3.02 -20.20
CA GLU A 489 -7.32 3.91 -20.96
C GLU A 489 -6.84 5.10 -20.13
N ALA A 490 -7.72 5.72 -19.35
CA ALA A 490 -7.33 6.77 -18.41
C ALA A 490 -6.35 6.26 -17.35
N PHE A 491 -6.57 5.04 -16.84
CA PHE A 491 -5.67 4.38 -15.90
C PHE A 491 -4.29 4.09 -16.51
N TRP A 492 -4.22 3.60 -17.75
CA TRP A 492 -2.96 3.32 -18.44
C TRP A 492 -2.17 4.58 -18.76
N LYS A 493 -2.83 5.65 -19.21
CA LYS A 493 -2.18 6.97 -19.39
C LYS A 493 -1.54 7.45 -18.09
N GLU A 494 -2.20 7.23 -16.95
CA GLU A 494 -1.64 7.58 -15.65
C GLU A 494 -0.51 6.62 -15.23
N SER A 495 -0.59 5.32 -15.55
CA SER A 495 0.53 4.37 -15.38
C SER A 495 1.78 4.85 -16.11
N GLU A 496 1.66 5.20 -17.39
CA GLU A 496 2.79 5.64 -18.22
C GLU A 496 3.39 6.95 -17.69
N ARG A 497 2.55 7.91 -17.28
CA ARG A 497 3.02 9.14 -16.63
C ARG A 497 3.74 8.85 -15.31
N ALA A 498 3.30 7.84 -14.57
CA ALA A 498 3.99 7.35 -13.39
C ALA A 498 5.23 6.50 -13.73
N GLY A 499 5.53 6.20 -14.99
CA GLY A 499 6.68 5.37 -15.37
C GLY A 499 6.46 3.87 -15.16
N ASN A 500 5.22 3.45 -14.97
CA ASN A 500 4.80 2.06 -14.86
C ASN A 500 4.48 1.54 -16.28
N PRO A 501 4.65 0.23 -16.55
CA PRO A 501 4.31 -0.34 -17.84
C PRO A 501 2.80 -0.31 -18.06
N PRO A 502 2.34 -0.10 -19.31
CA PRO A 502 0.93 -0.12 -19.67
C PRO A 502 0.40 -1.55 -19.90
N PHE A 503 0.91 -2.55 -19.17
CA PHE A 503 0.46 -3.93 -19.32
C PHE A 503 -0.88 -4.16 -18.62
N ASP A 504 -1.75 -4.91 -19.30
CA ASP A 504 -3.04 -5.31 -18.78
C ASP A 504 -2.97 -6.73 -18.19
N PRO A 505 -3.09 -6.92 -16.86
CA PRO A 505 -3.05 -8.25 -16.26
C PRO A 505 -4.24 -9.13 -16.64
N THR A 506 -5.31 -8.57 -17.22
CA THR A 506 -6.48 -9.31 -17.69
C THR A 506 -6.43 -9.67 -19.17
N ALA A 507 -5.37 -9.23 -19.87
CA ALA A 507 -5.08 -9.69 -21.22
C ALA A 507 -4.84 -11.21 -21.23
N ASP A 508 -4.83 -11.80 -22.42
CA ASP A 508 -4.45 -13.20 -22.53
C ASP A 508 -2.92 -13.31 -22.47
N TRP A 509 -2.41 -13.87 -21.37
CA TRP A 509 -0.98 -14.08 -21.13
C TRP A 509 -0.51 -15.50 -21.44
N ILE A 510 -1.41 -16.43 -21.74
CA ILE A 510 -1.06 -17.84 -21.90
C ILE A 510 -0.38 -18.04 -23.24
N ASP A 511 0.89 -18.44 -23.24
CA ASP A 511 1.54 -18.93 -24.45
C ASP A 511 1.04 -20.34 -24.79
N TYR A 512 0.06 -20.39 -25.71
CA TYR A 512 -0.55 -21.65 -26.14
C TYR A 512 0.42 -22.57 -26.87
N GLU A 513 1.34 -22.02 -27.64
CA GLU A 513 2.31 -22.81 -28.41
C GLU A 513 3.26 -23.57 -27.48
N LEU A 514 3.75 -22.90 -26.43
CA LEU A 514 4.53 -23.55 -25.38
C LEU A 514 3.74 -24.60 -24.58
N ALA A 515 2.42 -24.40 -24.42
CA ALA A 515 1.54 -25.40 -23.82
C ALA A 515 1.28 -26.62 -24.73
N GLY A 516 1.73 -26.60 -25.99
CA GLY A 516 1.36 -27.59 -27.00
C GLY A 516 -0.12 -27.51 -27.41
N ALA A 517 -0.75 -26.35 -27.24
CA ALA A 517 -2.14 -26.08 -27.58
C ALA A 517 -2.24 -25.15 -28.80
N THR A 518 -3.31 -25.29 -29.59
CA THR A 518 -3.58 -24.38 -30.72
C THR A 518 -4.29 -23.09 -30.31
N GLY A 519 -4.81 -23.04 -29.08
CA GLY A 519 -5.54 -21.90 -28.53
C GLY A 519 -6.31 -22.25 -27.25
N PRO A 520 -7.19 -21.35 -26.76
CA PRO A 520 -7.86 -21.51 -25.47
C PRO A 520 -8.76 -22.74 -25.36
N GLY A 521 -9.35 -23.19 -26.47
CA GLY A 521 -10.24 -24.36 -26.49
C GLY A 521 -9.54 -25.70 -26.27
N ASP A 522 -8.26 -25.78 -26.64
CA ASP A 522 -7.44 -27.00 -26.60
C ASP A 522 -6.56 -27.09 -25.34
N LEU A 523 -6.50 -26.01 -24.56
CA LEU A 523 -5.65 -25.93 -23.38
C LEU A 523 -6.01 -26.94 -22.29
N LEU A 524 -7.31 -27.16 -22.03
CA LEU A 524 -7.76 -28.10 -21.00
C LEU A 524 -7.37 -29.56 -21.34
N PRO A 525 -7.63 -30.06 -22.56
CA PRO A 525 -7.08 -31.35 -23.01
C PRO A 525 -5.56 -31.49 -22.80
N CYS A 526 -4.77 -30.46 -23.10
CA CYS A 526 -3.33 -30.47 -22.87
C CYS A 526 -2.98 -30.60 -21.38
N ILE A 527 -3.62 -29.82 -20.50
CA ILE A 527 -3.44 -29.90 -19.05
C ILE A 527 -3.75 -31.32 -18.54
N VAL A 528 -4.88 -31.89 -18.94
CA VAL A 528 -5.29 -33.25 -18.52
C VAL A 528 -4.28 -34.29 -19.00
N ARG A 529 -3.75 -34.16 -20.22
CA ARG A 529 -2.71 -35.05 -20.74
C ARG A 529 -1.44 -34.98 -19.90
N THR A 530 -1.00 -33.77 -19.52
CA THR A 530 0.17 -33.59 -18.66
C THR A 530 -0.05 -34.17 -17.26
N LEU A 531 -1.22 -33.94 -16.66
CA LEU A 531 -1.56 -34.50 -15.34
C LEU A 531 -1.54 -36.03 -15.34
N LYS A 532 -2.04 -36.67 -16.42
CA LYS A 532 -1.95 -38.12 -16.61
C LYS A 532 -0.53 -38.64 -16.71
N GLN A 533 0.37 -37.89 -17.36
CA GLN A 533 1.78 -38.29 -17.49
C GLN A 533 2.53 -38.26 -16.15
N VAL A 534 2.06 -37.46 -15.19
CA VAL A 534 2.61 -37.38 -13.83
C VAL A 534 1.74 -38.08 -12.79
N GLU A 535 0.73 -38.84 -13.23
CA GLU A 535 -0.18 -39.62 -12.38
C GLU A 535 -0.93 -38.79 -11.31
N LEU A 536 -1.24 -37.52 -11.60
CA LEU A 536 -1.95 -36.61 -10.69
C LEU A 536 -3.41 -36.34 -11.11
N ASP A 537 -3.89 -36.94 -12.20
CA ASP A 537 -5.23 -36.64 -12.73
C ASP A 537 -6.36 -37.10 -11.80
N GLU A 538 -6.24 -38.27 -11.18
CA GLU A 538 -7.22 -38.78 -10.21
C GLU A 538 -7.28 -37.94 -8.93
N ASP A 539 -6.14 -37.44 -8.44
CA ASP A 539 -6.08 -36.56 -7.27
C ASP A 539 -6.78 -35.23 -7.55
N ILE A 540 -6.47 -34.61 -8.70
CA ILE A 540 -7.11 -33.36 -9.11
C ILE A 540 -8.61 -33.56 -9.38
N TYR A 541 -8.99 -34.70 -9.94
CA TYR A 541 -10.40 -35.05 -10.14
C TYR A 541 -11.13 -35.21 -8.79
N SER A 542 -10.53 -35.92 -7.84
CA SER A 542 -11.05 -36.11 -6.49
C SER A 542 -11.19 -34.79 -5.73
N LEU A 543 -10.20 -33.89 -5.86
CA LEU A 543 -10.26 -32.53 -5.34
C LEU A 543 -11.45 -31.78 -5.92
N GLY A 544 -11.67 -31.89 -7.23
CA GLY A 544 -12.79 -31.30 -7.93
C GLY A 544 -14.15 -31.82 -7.45
N LEU A 545 -14.28 -33.14 -7.22
CA LEU A 545 -15.51 -33.77 -6.72
C LEU A 545 -15.91 -33.30 -5.32
N ARG A 546 -14.93 -32.98 -4.47
CA ARG A 546 -15.16 -32.40 -3.13
C ARG A 546 -15.36 -30.90 -3.16
N GLY A 547 -15.10 -30.25 -4.29
CA GLY A 547 -15.20 -28.81 -4.46
C GLY A 547 -16.64 -28.31 -4.53
N ALA A 548 -16.91 -27.17 -3.92
CA ALA A 548 -18.16 -26.44 -4.10
C ALA A 548 -18.07 -25.47 -5.29
N ILE A 549 -19.21 -25.23 -5.95
CA ILE A 549 -19.30 -24.30 -7.07
C ILE A 549 -20.18 -23.13 -6.67
N ASP A 550 -19.63 -21.94 -6.86
CA ASP A 550 -20.36 -20.68 -6.77
C ASP A 550 -21.20 -20.49 -8.04
N ALA A 551 -22.51 -20.70 -7.92
CA ALA A 551 -23.45 -20.66 -9.03
C ALA A 551 -23.61 -19.24 -9.61
N GLU A 552 -23.38 -18.18 -8.83
CA GLU A 552 -23.44 -16.80 -9.32
C GLU A 552 -22.27 -16.49 -10.24
N LYS A 553 -21.07 -17.00 -9.90
CA LYS A 553 -19.86 -16.79 -10.70
C LYS A 553 -19.79 -17.68 -11.94
N ARG A 554 -20.34 -18.90 -11.88
CA ARG A 554 -20.30 -19.88 -12.98
C ARG A 554 -21.67 -20.52 -13.25
N PRO A 555 -22.65 -19.75 -13.74
CA PRO A 555 -24.00 -20.25 -13.99
C PRO A 555 -24.01 -21.41 -15.00
N ASP A 556 -23.20 -21.32 -16.07
CA ASP A 556 -23.11 -22.36 -17.10
C ASP A 556 -22.64 -23.71 -16.55
N LEU A 557 -21.69 -23.70 -15.60
CA LEU A 557 -21.17 -24.93 -15.00
C LEU A 557 -22.19 -25.53 -14.04
N ALA A 558 -22.86 -24.67 -13.24
CA ALA A 558 -23.93 -25.09 -12.36
C ALA A 558 -25.05 -25.78 -13.15
N GLU A 559 -25.48 -25.17 -14.27
CA GLU A 559 -26.49 -25.76 -15.14
C GLU A 559 -26.05 -27.12 -15.72
N LYS A 560 -24.80 -27.23 -16.20
CA LYS A 560 -24.25 -28.50 -16.71
C LYS A 560 -24.23 -29.60 -15.64
N ILE A 561 -23.88 -29.27 -14.40
CA ILE A 561 -23.86 -30.23 -13.29
C ILE A 561 -25.28 -30.64 -12.93
N LEU A 562 -26.23 -29.71 -12.89
CA LEU A 562 -27.64 -30.04 -12.69
C LEU A 562 -28.14 -30.97 -13.79
N LYS A 563 -27.84 -30.68 -15.07
CA LYS A 563 -28.16 -31.58 -16.19
C LYS A 563 -27.54 -32.97 -16.01
N ALA A 564 -26.27 -33.05 -15.61
CA ALA A 564 -25.59 -34.31 -15.34
C ALA A 564 -26.25 -35.09 -14.19
N ARG A 565 -26.67 -34.42 -13.12
CA ARG A 565 -27.40 -35.02 -11.99
C ARG A 565 -28.75 -35.61 -12.43
N HIS A 566 -29.52 -34.88 -13.24
CA HIS A 566 -30.79 -35.39 -13.78
C HIS A 566 -30.56 -36.59 -14.71
N ALA A 567 -29.54 -36.54 -15.57
CA ALA A 567 -29.18 -37.65 -16.44
C ALA A 567 -28.75 -38.89 -15.66
N LEU A 568 -27.97 -38.72 -14.58
CA LEU A 568 -27.59 -39.80 -13.67
C LEU A 568 -28.82 -40.39 -12.98
N HIS A 569 -29.70 -39.54 -12.44
CA HIS A 569 -30.94 -39.99 -11.82
C HIS A 569 -31.81 -40.82 -12.79
N GLY A 570 -31.95 -40.38 -14.04
CA GLY A 570 -32.66 -41.15 -15.07
C GLY A 570 -32.02 -42.50 -15.37
N ARG A 571 -30.67 -42.59 -15.41
CA ARG A 571 -29.96 -43.88 -15.59
C ARG A 571 -30.15 -44.82 -14.40
N LEU A 572 -30.22 -44.31 -13.18
CA LEU A 572 -30.44 -45.11 -11.98
C LEU A 572 -31.84 -45.73 -11.91
N GLN A 573 -32.78 -45.29 -12.76
CA GLN A 573 -34.12 -45.90 -12.88
C GLN A 573 -34.12 -47.16 -13.76
N ASP A 574 -33.02 -47.47 -14.46
CA ASP A 574 -32.89 -48.73 -15.20
C ASP A 574 -33.04 -49.92 -14.23
N PRO A 575 -33.84 -50.96 -14.55
CA PRO A 575 -34.01 -52.15 -13.71
C PRO A 575 -32.69 -52.80 -13.26
N ALA A 576 -31.61 -52.67 -14.03
CA ALA A 576 -30.29 -53.19 -13.68
C ALA A 576 -29.65 -52.48 -12.47
N TYR A 577 -30.01 -51.21 -12.23
CA TYR A 577 -29.43 -50.37 -11.16
C TYR A 577 -30.45 -50.01 -10.07
N ALA A 578 -31.75 -50.01 -10.40
CA ALA A 578 -32.81 -49.58 -9.49
C ALA A 578 -32.90 -50.43 -8.20
N ALA A 579 -32.43 -51.68 -8.25
CA ALA A 579 -32.33 -52.55 -7.08
C ALA A 579 -31.03 -52.33 -6.26
N LEU A 580 -30.02 -51.66 -6.84
CA LEU A 580 -28.68 -51.50 -6.26
C LEU A 580 -28.46 -50.12 -5.62
N VAL A 581 -29.18 -49.10 -6.09
CA VAL A 581 -29.01 -47.72 -5.62
C VAL A 581 -30.36 -47.15 -5.22
N GLU A 582 -30.51 -46.84 -3.92
CA GLU A 582 -31.68 -46.11 -3.42
C GLU A 582 -31.36 -44.61 -3.39
N PRO A 583 -31.88 -43.80 -4.35
CA PRO A 583 -31.63 -42.38 -4.35
C PRO A 583 -32.36 -41.73 -3.18
N PHE A 584 -31.78 -40.64 -2.72
CA PHE A 584 -32.37 -39.85 -1.67
C PHE A 584 -33.69 -39.19 -2.14
N ASN A 585 -34.74 -39.32 -1.33
CA ASN A 585 -36.08 -38.80 -1.65
C ASN A 585 -36.72 -38.19 -0.40
N ALA A 586 -37.06 -36.90 -0.45
CA ALA A 586 -37.55 -36.15 0.70
C ALA A 586 -38.90 -36.63 1.21
N GLU A 587 -39.65 -37.34 0.36
CA GLU A 587 -40.98 -37.86 0.68
C GLU A 587 -40.93 -39.32 1.18
N ARG A 588 -39.75 -39.94 1.21
CA ARG A 588 -39.63 -41.38 1.52
C ARG A 588 -38.52 -41.65 2.53
N TYR A 589 -38.88 -42.39 3.58
CA TYR A 589 -37.93 -42.94 4.53
C TYR A 589 -37.05 -44.00 3.87
N ASN A 590 -35.74 -43.81 3.90
CA ASN A 590 -34.76 -44.75 3.38
C ASN A 590 -34.39 -45.75 4.47
N ARG A 591 -34.76 -47.02 4.28
CA ARG A 591 -34.55 -48.09 5.27
C ARG A 591 -33.09 -48.53 5.38
N ASN A 592 -32.26 -48.18 4.41
CA ASN A 592 -30.84 -48.48 4.39
C ASN A 592 -29.99 -47.38 5.07
N LEU A 593 -30.62 -46.26 5.47
CA LEU A 593 -29.97 -45.19 6.23
C LEU A 593 -30.39 -45.25 7.71
N SER A 594 -29.52 -44.75 8.58
CA SER A 594 -29.84 -44.57 10.00
C SER A 594 -30.96 -43.54 10.18
N VAL A 595 -31.57 -43.54 11.37
CA VAL A 595 -32.59 -42.53 11.73
C VAL A 595 -31.98 -41.12 11.65
N ALA A 596 -30.74 -40.95 12.13
CA ALA A 596 -30.01 -39.68 12.09
C ALA A 596 -29.82 -39.17 10.65
N GLU A 597 -29.41 -40.03 9.73
CA GLU A 597 -29.21 -39.67 8.31
C GLU A 597 -30.54 -39.36 7.60
N ASN A 598 -31.61 -40.08 7.91
CA ASN A 598 -32.95 -39.76 7.41
C ASN A 598 -33.45 -38.41 7.94
N LEU A 599 -33.16 -38.07 9.21
CA LEU A 599 -33.56 -36.81 9.83
C LEU A 599 -32.78 -35.61 9.30
N LEU A 600 -31.46 -35.74 9.14
CA LEU A 600 -30.61 -34.67 8.60
C LEU A 600 -30.90 -34.36 7.15
N PHE A 601 -31.43 -35.35 6.44
CA PHE A 601 -31.66 -35.30 5.01
C PHE A 601 -30.42 -34.76 4.24
N GLY A 602 -29.21 -35.21 4.62
CA GLY A 602 -27.94 -34.74 4.04
C GLY A 602 -26.69 -35.20 4.82
N THR A 603 -25.51 -34.83 4.34
CA THR A 603 -24.23 -35.07 5.06
C THR A 603 -23.91 -33.86 5.94
N PRO A 604 -23.72 -34.02 7.26
CA PRO A 604 -23.40 -32.92 8.15
C PRO A 604 -22.07 -32.27 7.76
N VAL A 605 -22.00 -30.94 7.85
CA VAL A 605 -20.78 -30.16 7.59
C VAL A 605 -20.25 -29.67 8.94
N GLY A 606 -19.12 -30.21 9.39
CA GLY A 606 -18.56 -29.95 10.72
C GLY A 606 -18.99 -30.98 11.76
N THR A 607 -18.60 -30.77 13.02
CA THR A 607 -18.81 -31.75 14.11
C THR A 607 -20.16 -31.63 14.82
N ASP A 608 -20.86 -30.49 14.64
CA ASP A 608 -22.03 -30.14 15.45
C ASP A 608 -23.21 -31.10 15.25
N TYR A 609 -23.34 -31.65 14.04
CA TYR A 609 -24.41 -32.58 13.65
C TYR A 609 -23.91 -33.99 13.34
N ASP A 610 -22.66 -34.30 13.71
CA ASP A 610 -22.04 -35.60 13.44
C ASP A 610 -22.28 -36.58 14.59
N GLY A 611 -22.64 -37.82 14.24
CA GLY A 611 -22.89 -38.91 15.20
C GLY A 611 -23.77 -38.51 16.38
N ASP A 612 -23.25 -38.73 17.59
CA ASP A 612 -23.96 -38.48 18.86
C ASP A 612 -24.24 -36.99 19.14
N ASN A 613 -23.50 -36.07 18.51
CA ASN A 613 -23.67 -34.63 18.72
C ASN A 613 -25.02 -34.15 18.20
N LEU A 614 -25.55 -34.81 17.17
CA LEU A 614 -26.87 -34.52 16.61
C LEU A 614 -27.99 -34.61 17.66
N ALA A 615 -27.92 -35.59 18.55
CA ALA A 615 -28.91 -35.78 19.61
C ALA A 615 -28.77 -34.77 20.75
N ALA A 616 -27.55 -34.26 20.96
CA ALA A 616 -27.25 -33.25 21.98
C ALA A 616 -27.55 -31.81 21.49
N ASP A 617 -27.66 -31.60 20.18
CA ASP A 617 -27.89 -30.29 19.59
C ASP A 617 -29.24 -29.68 20.04
N PRO A 618 -29.25 -28.46 20.62
CA PRO A 618 -30.47 -27.83 21.11
C PRO A 618 -31.52 -27.55 20.03
N TYR A 619 -31.09 -27.27 18.79
CA TYR A 619 -32.01 -27.01 17.69
C TYR A 619 -32.70 -28.31 17.26
N MET A 620 -31.94 -29.39 17.08
CA MET A 620 -32.49 -30.71 16.74
C MET A 620 -33.46 -31.21 17.81
N GLN A 621 -33.13 -31.07 19.10
CA GLN A 621 -34.04 -31.43 20.19
C GLN A 621 -35.35 -30.63 20.19
N THR A 622 -35.30 -29.37 19.76
CA THR A 622 -36.49 -28.52 19.66
C THR A 622 -37.38 -29.01 18.51
N VAL A 623 -36.80 -29.26 17.34
CA VAL A 623 -37.50 -29.80 16.16
C VAL A 623 -38.16 -31.15 16.47
N LEU A 624 -37.43 -32.07 17.12
CA LEU A 624 -37.97 -33.38 17.48
C LEU A 624 -39.14 -33.29 18.48
N ARG A 625 -39.09 -32.35 19.42
CA ARG A 625 -40.19 -32.08 20.37
C ARG A 625 -41.41 -31.48 19.69
N GLU A 626 -41.22 -30.53 18.78
CA GLU A 626 -42.33 -29.91 18.03
C GLU A 626 -43.05 -30.93 17.15
N LEU A 627 -42.30 -31.86 16.55
CA LEU A 627 -42.86 -32.94 15.74
C LEU A 627 -43.37 -34.13 16.56
N GLY A 628 -43.18 -34.11 17.89
CA GLY A 628 -43.56 -35.19 18.80
C GLY A 628 -42.77 -36.50 18.60
N LEU A 629 -41.62 -36.43 17.92
CA LEU A 629 -40.75 -37.57 17.65
C LEU A 629 -39.79 -37.87 18.81
N ASP A 630 -39.54 -36.90 19.69
CA ASP A 630 -38.66 -37.04 20.86
C ASP A 630 -39.06 -38.24 21.74
N ARG A 631 -40.36 -38.37 22.06
CA ARG A 631 -40.87 -39.44 22.91
C ARG A 631 -40.85 -40.79 22.23
N GLU A 632 -41.18 -40.83 20.94
CA GLU A 632 -41.18 -42.08 20.16
C GLU A 632 -39.76 -42.62 19.97
N LEU A 633 -38.80 -41.74 19.67
CA LEU A 633 -37.39 -42.12 19.56
C LEU A 633 -36.81 -42.58 20.90
N LEU A 634 -37.15 -41.91 22.01
CA LEU A 634 -36.75 -42.34 23.35
C LEU A 634 -37.34 -43.71 23.73
N ARG A 635 -38.61 -43.95 23.42
CA ARG A 635 -39.23 -45.28 23.64
C ARG A 635 -38.58 -46.37 22.78
N MET A 636 -38.26 -46.05 21.53
CA MET A 636 -37.56 -46.97 20.64
C MET A 636 -36.17 -47.31 21.19
N GLY A 637 -35.41 -46.29 21.62
CA GLY A 637 -34.12 -46.48 22.28
C GLY A 637 -34.23 -47.31 23.56
N LEU A 638 -35.23 -47.05 24.40
CA LEU A 638 -35.49 -47.83 25.62
C LEU A 638 -35.80 -49.30 25.31
N SER A 639 -36.68 -49.56 24.33
CA SER A 639 -37.03 -50.92 23.94
C SER A 639 -35.84 -51.69 23.36
N ILE A 640 -34.99 -51.03 22.57
CA ILE A 640 -33.72 -51.61 22.10
C ILE A 640 -32.82 -51.92 23.29
N ALA A 641 -32.64 -50.99 24.22
CA ALA A 641 -31.81 -51.18 25.41
C ALA A 641 -32.34 -52.34 26.30
N GLU A 642 -33.64 -52.42 26.54
CA GLU A 642 -34.29 -53.52 27.27
C GLU A 642 -34.04 -54.87 26.58
N THR A 643 -34.25 -54.94 25.26
CA THR A 643 -34.01 -56.15 24.47
C THR A 643 -32.55 -56.58 24.52
N MET A 644 -31.63 -55.62 24.46
CA MET A 644 -30.20 -55.89 24.59
C MET A 644 -29.85 -56.39 26.00
N VAL A 645 -30.33 -55.72 27.05
CA VAL A 645 -30.10 -56.20 28.42
C VAL A 645 -30.64 -57.61 28.61
N GLU A 646 -31.82 -57.93 28.08
CA GLU A 646 -32.39 -59.28 28.12
C GLU A 646 -31.49 -60.30 27.38
N LEU A 647 -31.11 -60.02 26.13
CA LEU A 647 -30.25 -60.87 25.30
C LEU A 647 -28.87 -61.14 25.92
N PHE A 648 -28.29 -60.14 26.58
CA PHE A 648 -26.92 -60.21 27.10
C PHE A 648 -26.86 -60.56 28.61
N SER A 649 -27.97 -60.49 29.35
CA SER A 649 -28.03 -60.75 30.80
C SER A 649 -27.52 -62.13 31.24
N GLY A 650 -27.54 -63.11 30.34
CA GLY A 650 -27.10 -64.49 30.59
C GLY A 650 -25.71 -64.84 30.04
N LEU A 651 -25.00 -63.91 29.39
CA LEU A 651 -23.71 -64.15 28.76
C LEU A 651 -22.55 -63.78 29.70
N SER A 652 -21.43 -64.50 29.63
CA SER A 652 -20.25 -64.11 30.41
C SER A 652 -19.61 -62.84 29.84
N PRO A 653 -18.90 -62.04 30.66
CA PRO A 653 -18.29 -60.78 30.21
C PRO A 653 -17.34 -60.93 29.01
N ASP A 654 -16.74 -62.11 28.84
CA ASP A 654 -15.80 -62.41 27.73
C ASP A 654 -16.50 -62.96 26.46
N ASN A 655 -17.83 -62.83 26.36
CA ASN A 655 -18.56 -63.40 25.22
C ASN A 655 -18.31 -62.56 23.94
N PRO A 656 -17.90 -63.18 22.82
CA PRO A 656 -17.61 -62.46 21.57
C PRO A 656 -18.80 -61.70 20.96
N LEU A 657 -20.04 -61.95 21.43
CA LEU A 657 -21.20 -61.15 21.04
C LEU A 657 -21.10 -59.69 21.52
N PHE A 658 -20.39 -59.40 22.62
CA PHE A 658 -20.17 -58.02 23.06
C PHE A 658 -19.27 -57.23 22.10
N GLU A 659 -18.30 -57.88 21.44
CA GLU A 659 -17.43 -57.24 20.44
C GLU A 659 -18.14 -57.00 19.10
N GLN A 660 -19.14 -57.82 18.75
CA GLN A 660 -19.89 -57.68 17.49
C GLN A 660 -20.93 -56.54 17.50
N TYR A 661 -21.39 -56.13 18.68
CA TYR A 661 -22.35 -55.04 18.84
C TYR A 661 -21.67 -53.83 19.51
N SER A 662 -21.10 -52.95 18.67
CA SER A 662 -20.22 -51.80 19.00
C SER A 662 -20.72 -50.76 20.02
N PHE A 663 -21.90 -50.92 20.63
CA PHE A 663 -22.54 -49.93 21.49
C PHE A 663 -22.64 -50.36 22.97
N ILE A 664 -22.18 -51.57 23.32
CA ILE A 664 -22.20 -52.10 24.70
C ILE A 664 -20.76 -52.41 25.11
N SER A 665 -20.18 -51.60 25.99
CA SER A 665 -18.95 -51.98 26.70
C SER A 665 -19.31 -52.99 27.79
N ALA A 666 -18.62 -54.13 27.81
CA ALA A 666 -18.81 -55.22 28.77
C ALA A 666 -18.76 -54.78 30.25
#